data_AF-A0A2M7XZ34-F1
#
_entry.id   AF-A0A2M7XZ34-F1
#
_cell.length_a   1.000
_cell.length_b   1.000
_cell.length_c   1.000
_cell.angle_alpha   90.00
_cell.angle_beta   90.00
_cell.angle_gamma   90.00
#
_symmetry.space_group_name_H-M   'P 1'
#
loop_
_entity.id
_entity.type
_entity.pdbx_description
1 polymer ?
#
loop_
_entity_poly.entity_id
_entity_poly.type
_entity_poly.pdbx_seq_one_letter_code
_entity_poly.pdbx_strand_id
1 'polypeptide(L)'
;MNPNSSAEQPPGKSMQEQARATADQIIANMIENHQNAVAEISLIKNDSERLKALALLEQKEVSEFRSKLNEQIREASDTGQAVTPEDKKTKAEKAKHIFLEAKALDEVGVKVGNAGSQQAFNKIVEYIKNGQISDEGALVLERNIGKDLLNGIVFSKKGEPPSNFEKNLRIAFEADPVATTPLLRDLRENQDIYGYEGTPQDLLSRIDQTIENDQQKSQNTLNQNVGEDEENEERLKAILNETDPAIINELSQSSYIGELKQYYLSRFTQDQIDLIKSFYSPTAFVRYIERLNNGDKNGDGKFILTPDKVQERRQEIERNIKEYYEKNNKSFKPGEDLQTLVERRWAEEVSKNMEWNISDVINQLFLELQEKSPNKFYDQIMQEDIFQGPSQIQHRIQSAINNLMTKMEQIEGGNSELAMRIKKLNLYEQQIADSYIEERGSEKDGENKKIYPRIHPFTHGEKIEVTDFIRHVYHTIDQTISKAEYFHNSRAIYGHPPGEKGFYQQLGDFAEQMKGGGIDEILMLPDGQHILEAYQLYEKMLQEDFAQLDQRHRPDQLSNKLERVNSQIELEVFKQLKDFYPELSDERLRNIVNSGVGISRGIFLTESEKSAYADPIDSEGKGMIASYSTNDAGSLNVFNPMHTILRWQGEHFMNSMYFMPVEGQPGPWDHRKSMSNAAKYIDSLLVGKGRGTGKDALPEMFIDSMMDLTNVGGPGKRKGWRTKYSLEGHFAYDPDGTINAPKTFKAMEAIGYEAIFNFYTTEQAGEKLMKSTKNTDPDQAKEKKELFRYIFKRYFSENPENFQEAELDNYLSKLQIKGEEKALDQLKTKGQPFKGGSWEEQVAYETYQLFMENTLARYTAARFPTIFLRMDKNRLHDDGISHWEKIRRKFKDWKREDFDKSMKDLTMAEMLLRRQISGKIRENIKLDEKWTLSQFDKIDGLNYRLDESKIRELLSKNKEDKAFKSEKEINDAIEVFRHIKDSFKKDNFLDNEGKKRIQNYTFTFGLEDTDISLMNFRGTGPRMVARAVKDVASAEQVITPWIIEMPRIMNEIAINGKHDFSPLIEYMRKAQKAITEIHDVPSTYEHVYKIAGTIINYFKKDAMAKPLFGLFRLGKMNSMAAEYAGRSTAVWEWDSRDIDRFAVAMESYGLLKNSPYDLHKFKDGKFTGGQPEDRWIKIPGIKKPIKFGKKRHVDYEFNSWKLRKEHGADWKAISWDYINQFLPLAMAFLLWKYIKDAMDEASGKKKQ
;
A
#
# COMPACT_ATOMS: atom_id res chain seq x y z
N MET A 1 7.37 -76.86 -14.32
CA MET A 1 7.95 -78.07 -13.69
C MET A 1 8.79 -77.61 -12.52
N ASN A 2 8.42 -78.00 -11.29
CA ASN A 2 9.29 -77.97 -10.10
C ASN A 2 10.58 -78.82 -10.35
N PRO A 3 11.66 -78.82 -9.51
CA PRO A 3 11.90 -78.15 -8.22
C PRO A 3 13.37 -77.67 -7.90
N ASN A 4 13.55 -77.08 -6.70
CA ASN A 4 14.63 -77.22 -5.69
C ASN A 4 16.10 -76.82 -5.95
N SER A 5 16.54 -75.78 -5.21
CA SER A 5 17.48 -75.93 -4.08
C SER A 5 17.45 -74.69 -3.17
N SER A 6 16.90 -74.79 -1.95
CA SER A 6 16.99 -73.74 -0.92
C SER A 6 17.97 -74.17 0.17
N ALA A 7 18.97 -73.31 0.41
CA ALA A 7 19.95 -73.45 1.48
C ALA A 7 19.30 -73.28 2.86
N GLU A 8 19.80 -74.03 3.84
CA GLU A 8 19.43 -73.97 5.25
C GLU A 8 19.62 -72.56 5.82
N GLN A 9 18.55 -71.97 6.37
CA GLN A 9 18.61 -70.73 7.15
C GLN A 9 18.97 -71.05 8.62
N PRO A 10 19.78 -70.19 9.30
CA PRO A 10 20.06 -70.35 10.72
C PRO A 10 18.80 -70.16 11.58
N PRO A 11 18.76 -70.73 12.80
CA PRO A 11 17.58 -70.67 13.67
C PRO A 11 17.22 -69.21 14.00
N GLY A 12 15.95 -68.85 13.79
CA GLY A 12 15.45 -67.50 14.01
C GLY A 12 15.54 -67.08 15.48
N LYS A 13 16.09 -65.89 15.71
CA LYS A 13 16.13 -65.22 17.03
C LYS A 13 14.71 -65.08 17.60
N SER A 14 14.56 -65.24 18.91
CA SER A 14 13.26 -65.04 19.58
C SER A 14 12.76 -63.58 19.42
N MET A 15 11.44 -63.34 19.52
CA MET A 15 10.88 -61.97 19.41
C MET A 15 11.52 -60.98 20.41
N GLN A 16 11.89 -61.43 21.61
CA GLN A 16 12.61 -60.61 22.59
C GLN A 16 14.05 -60.29 22.14
N GLU A 17 14.76 -61.24 21.52
CA GLU A 17 16.10 -60.99 20.97
C GLU A 17 16.07 -60.05 19.76
N GLN A 18 15.01 -60.09 18.95
CA GLN A 18 14.80 -59.17 17.83
C GLN A 18 14.47 -57.75 18.31
N ALA A 19 13.59 -57.59 19.30
CA ALA A 19 13.26 -56.30 19.88
C ALA A 19 14.47 -55.64 20.55
N ARG A 20 15.27 -56.43 21.28
CA ARG A 20 16.53 -55.97 21.91
C ARG A 20 17.56 -55.52 20.87
N ALA A 21 17.81 -56.33 19.83
CA ALA A 21 18.74 -56.00 18.76
C ALA A 21 18.33 -54.72 17.99
N THR A 22 17.03 -54.52 17.77
CA THR A 22 16.50 -53.34 17.07
C THR A 22 16.68 -52.06 17.90
N ALA A 23 16.36 -52.11 19.20
CA ALA A 23 16.57 -50.98 20.10
C ALA A 23 18.06 -50.63 20.26
N ASP A 24 18.94 -51.63 20.36
CA ASP A 24 20.38 -51.43 20.45
C ASP A 24 20.95 -50.81 19.15
N GLN A 25 20.45 -51.21 17.98
CA GLN A 25 20.88 -50.64 16.69
C GLN A 25 20.46 -49.16 16.52
N ILE A 26 19.26 -48.80 16.96
CA ILE A 26 18.77 -47.41 16.91
C ILE A 26 19.62 -46.51 17.81
N ILE A 27 19.89 -46.96 19.04
CA ILE A 27 20.76 -46.23 19.99
C ILE A 27 22.17 -46.06 19.40
N ALA A 28 22.76 -47.13 18.85
CA ALA A 28 24.09 -47.07 18.25
C ALA A 28 24.19 -46.07 17.08
N ASN A 29 23.19 -46.04 16.19
CA ASN A 29 23.17 -45.08 15.07
C ASN A 29 23.06 -43.62 15.57
N MET A 30 22.29 -43.38 16.64
CA MET A 30 22.15 -42.03 17.22
C MET A 30 23.45 -41.57 17.89
N ILE A 31 24.13 -42.47 18.60
CA ILE A 31 25.45 -42.21 19.20
C ILE A 31 26.50 -41.89 18.12
N GLU A 32 26.49 -42.62 17.00
CA GLU A 32 27.40 -42.37 15.87
C GLU A 32 27.23 -40.96 15.27
N ASN A 33 25.98 -40.50 15.12
CA ASN A 33 25.70 -39.13 14.63
C ASN A 33 26.24 -38.05 15.59
N HIS A 34 26.07 -38.23 16.89
CA HIS A 34 26.63 -37.32 17.89
C HIS A 34 28.17 -37.33 17.86
N GLN A 35 28.79 -38.51 17.77
CA GLN A 35 30.24 -38.64 17.67
C GLN A 35 30.81 -37.97 16.41
N ASN A 36 30.10 -38.01 15.29
CA ASN A 36 30.50 -37.30 14.07
C ASN A 36 30.47 -35.77 14.26
N ALA A 37 29.43 -35.23 14.91
CA ALA A 37 29.35 -33.79 15.22
C ALA A 37 30.46 -33.35 16.19
N VAL A 38 30.75 -34.17 17.21
CA VAL A 38 31.87 -33.94 18.14
C VAL A 38 33.22 -34.02 17.42
N ALA A 39 33.39 -34.93 16.46
CA ALA A 39 34.60 -35.05 15.67
C ALA A 39 34.85 -33.79 14.82
N GLU A 40 33.81 -33.19 14.22
CA GLU A 40 33.93 -31.92 13.50
C GLU A 40 34.33 -30.77 14.44
N ILE A 41 33.72 -30.69 15.63
CA ILE A 41 34.06 -29.69 16.65
C ILE A 41 35.50 -29.89 17.18
N SER A 42 35.98 -31.14 17.23
CA SER A 42 37.35 -31.46 17.68
C SER A 42 38.44 -30.89 16.76
N LEU A 43 38.10 -30.52 15.52
CA LEU A 43 39.00 -29.87 14.56
C LEU A 43 39.24 -28.38 14.88
N ILE A 44 38.45 -27.78 15.78
CA ILE A 44 38.63 -26.41 16.25
C ILE A 44 39.89 -26.34 17.14
N LYS A 45 40.90 -25.57 16.70
CA LYS A 45 42.21 -25.47 17.37
C LYS A 45 42.20 -24.68 18.67
N ASN A 46 41.22 -23.80 18.86
CA ASN A 46 41.09 -22.96 20.05
C ASN A 46 40.25 -23.68 21.12
N ASP A 47 40.85 -24.01 22.25
CA ASP A 47 40.20 -24.77 23.33
C ASP A 47 38.95 -24.06 23.90
N SER A 48 38.94 -22.72 23.97
CA SER A 48 37.78 -21.97 24.49
C SER A 48 36.61 -21.98 23.50
N GLU A 49 36.89 -21.87 22.20
CA GLU A 49 35.88 -21.96 21.15
C GLU A 49 35.36 -23.39 21.00
N ARG A 50 36.24 -24.39 21.12
CA ARG A 50 35.85 -25.81 21.12
C ARG A 50 34.91 -26.12 22.29
N LEU A 51 35.23 -25.67 23.51
CA LEU A 51 34.37 -25.86 24.68
C LEU A 51 33.02 -25.15 24.53
N LYS A 52 33.00 -23.93 23.95
CA LYS A 52 31.75 -23.23 23.64
C LYS A 52 30.92 -23.95 22.57
N ALA A 53 31.56 -24.48 21.53
CA ALA A 53 30.89 -25.23 20.47
C ALA A 53 30.30 -26.55 20.99
N LEU A 54 31.01 -27.25 21.88
CA LEU A 54 30.48 -28.44 22.57
C LEU A 54 29.27 -28.09 23.44
N ALA A 55 29.34 -27.03 24.25
CA ALA A 55 28.21 -26.59 25.07
C ALA A 55 26.99 -26.15 24.22
N LEU A 56 27.22 -25.51 23.06
CA LEU A 56 26.17 -25.15 22.11
C LEU A 56 25.56 -26.38 21.42
N LEU A 57 26.37 -27.41 21.12
CA LEU A 57 25.88 -28.68 20.58
C LEU A 57 24.96 -29.37 21.60
N GLU A 58 25.39 -29.50 22.85
CA GLU A 58 24.57 -30.06 23.94
C GLU A 58 23.27 -29.28 24.12
N GLN A 59 23.32 -27.94 24.14
CA GLN A 59 22.13 -27.10 24.27
C GLN A 59 21.17 -27.27 23.08
N LYS A 60 21.72 -27.37 21.86
CA LYS A 60 20.95 -27.58 20.63
C LYS A 60 20.26 -28.94 20.65
N GLU A 61 20.99 -30.02 20.95
CA GLU A 61 20.44 -31.39 20.99
C GLU A 61 19.33 -31.53 22.05
N VAL A 62 19.52 -30.94 23.23
CA VAL A 62 18.48 -30.90 24.27
C VAL A 62 17.26 -30.08 23.80
N SER A 63 17.47 -28.96 23.10
CA SER A 63 16.37 -28.13 22.59
C SER A 63 15.58 -28.81 21.47
N GLU A 64 16.27 -29.52 20.56
CA GLU A 64 15.66 -30.29 19.49
C GLU A 64 14.87 -31.47 20.05
N PHE A 65 15.46 -32.22 21.00
CA PHE A 65 14.77 -33.31 21.68
C PHE A 65 13.50 -32.81 22.39
N ARG A 66 13.60 -31.69 23.13
CA ARG A 66 12.44 -31.05 23.79
C ARG A 66 11.38 -30.62 22.79
N SER A 67 11.77 -30.08 21.64
CA SER A 67 10.84 -29.68 20.59
C SER A 67 10.09 -30.90 20.02
N LYS A 68 10.82 -31.96 19.64
CA LYS A 68 10.24 -33.20 19.10
C LYS A 68 9.26 -33.85 20.08
N LEU A 69 9.63 -33.95 21.36
CA LEU A 69 8.75 -34.54 22.38
C LEU A 69 7.52 -33.67 22.64
N ASN A 70 7.65 -32.33 22.68
CA ASN A 70 6.49 -31.45 22.82
C ASN A 70 5.55 -31.51 21.59
N GLU A 71 6.11 -31.62 20.38
CA GLU A 71 5.35 -31.82 19.15
C GLU A 71 4.61 -33.16 19.16
N GLN A 72 5.26 -34.26 19.56
CA GLN A 72 4.64 -35.58 19.67
C GLN A 72 3.58 -35.66 20.77
N ILE A 73 3.80 -35.03 21.93
CA ILE A 73 2.78 -34.91 22.98
C ILE A 73 1.56 -34.13 22.48
N ARG A 74 1.77 -33.07 21.68
CA ARG A 74 0.68 -32.32 21.03
C ARG A 74 -0.08 -33.20 20.04
N GLU A 75 0.62 -33.93 19.15
CA GLU A 75 0.03 -34.90 18.21
C GLU A 75 -0.71 -36.07 18.91
N ALA A 76 -0.30 -36.44 20.13
CA ALA A 76 -0.93 -37.47 20.95
C ALA A 76 -2.14 -36.95 21.76
N SER A 77 -2.17 -35.66 22.08
CA SER A 77 -3.30 -35.01 22.77
C SER A 77 -4.53 -34.78 21.88
N ASP A 78 -4.37 -34.71 20.55
CA ASP A 78 -5.44 -34.61 19.53
C ASP A 78 -6.22 -35.93 19.27
N THR A 79 -6.25 -36.84 20.24
CA THR A 79 -6.76 -38.23 20.09
C THR A 79 -8.28 -38.39 20.00
N GLY A 80 -9.03 -37.32 19.74
CA GLY A 80 -10.42 -37.42 19.29
C GLY A 80 -10.57 -37.98 17.86
N GLN A 81 -9.48 -38.08 17.08
CA GLN A 81 -9.52 -38.48 15.66
C GLN A 81 -8.36 -39.41 15.23
N ALA A 82 -8.21 -40.59 15.85
CA ALA A 82 -7.38 -41.66 15.26
C ALA A 82 -8.28 -42.62 14.47
N VAL A 83 -8.23 -42.56 13.12
CA VAL A 83 -9.20 -43.24 12.23
C VAL A 83 -8.76 -44.65 11.84
N THR A 84 -7.48 -45.04 11.98
CA THR A 84 -6.99 -46.38 11.58
C THR A 84 -6.04 -47.06 12.60
N PRO A 85 -5.98 -48.41 12.64
CA PRO A 85 -5.01 -49.18 13.45
C PRO A 85 -3.54 -48.92 13.09
N GLU A 86 -3.23 -48.65 11.81
CA GLU A 86 -1.91 -48.27 11.34
C GLU A 86 -1.39 -46.95 11.94
N ASP A 87 -2.27 -45.96 12.15
CA ASP A 87 -1.89 -44.68 12.78
C ASP A 87 -1.51 -44.87 14.25
N LYS A 88 -2.22 -45.74 14.98
CA LYS A 88 -1.90 -46.06 16.37
C LYS A 88 -0.55 -46.76 16.49
N LYS A 89 -0.26 -47.69 15.58
CA LYS A 89 1.03 -48.38 15.50
C LYS A 89 2.18 -47.41 15.20
N THR A 90 1.98 -46.50 14.24
CA THR A 90 2.98 -45.49 13.87
C THR A 90 3.26 -44.52 15.02
N LYS A 91 2.22 -44.08 15.75
CA LYS A 91 2.39 -43.22 16.94
C LYS A 91 3.07 -43.97 18.10
N ALA A 92 2.76 -45.24 18.30
CA ALA A 92 3.42 -46.10 19.28
C ALA A 92 4.91 -46.32 18.97
N GLU A 93 5.26 -46.49 17.69
CA GLU A 93 6.66 -46.57 17.24
C GLU A 93 7.42 -45.25 17.46
N LYS A 94 6.78 -44.09 17.20
CA LYS A 94 7.34 -42.76 17.48
C LYS A 94 7.59 -42.55 19.00
N ALA A 95 6.61 -42.88 19.84
CA ALA A 95 6.72 -42.77 21.29
C ALA A 95 7.90 -43.58 21.85
N LYS A 96 8.02 -44.82 21.38
CA LYS A 96 9.16 -45.70 21.71
C LYS A 96 10.49 -45.10 21.27
N HIS A 97 10.54 -44.52 20.08
CA HIS A 97 11.75 -43.86 19.56
C HIS A 97 12.23 -42.72 20.47
N ILE A 98 11.32 -41.94 21.07
CA ILE A 98 11.69 -40.87 22.00
C ILE A 98 12.38 -41.39 23.26
N PHE A 99 11.87 -42.47 23.87
CA PHE A 99 12.55 -43.06 25.03
C PHE A 99 13.94 -43.58 24.66
N LEU A 100 14.10 -44.17 23.47
CA LEU A 100 15.39 -44.63 22.95
C LEU A 100 16.36 -43.47 22.67
N GLU A 101 15.88 -42.36 22.11
CA GLU A 101 16.68 -41.16 21.83
C GLU A 101 17.15 -40.50 23.14
N ALA A 102 16.30 -40.41 24.16
CA ALA A 102 16.69 -39.93 25.49
C ALA A 102 17.80 -40.77 26.13
N LYS A 103 17.79 -42.09 25.91
CA LYS A 103 18.84 -43.01 26.37
C LYS A 103 20.13 -42.85 25.58
N ALA A 104 20.04 -42.67 24.26
CA ALA A 104 21.22 -42.45 23.42
C ALA A 104 21.95 -41.15 23.80
N LEU A 105 21.21 -40.08 24.09
CA LEU A 105 21.76 -38.81 24.57
C LEU A 105 22.49 -38.97 25.92
N ASP A 106 21.93 -39.74 26.85
CA ASP A 106 22.56 -40.02 28.15
C ASP A 106 23.87 -40.81 28.03
N GLU A 107 23.92 -41.79 27.12
CA GLU A 107 25.12 -42.60 26.86
C GLU A 107 26.28 -41.77 26.27
N VAL A 108 25.99 -40.61 25.66
CA VAL A 108 27.00 -39.63 25.21
C VAL A 108 27.22 -38.46 26.18
N GLY A 109 26.57 -38.48 27.34
CA GLY A 109 26.74 -37.50 28.42
C GLY A 109 25.81 -36.29 28.36
N VAL A 110 24.84 -36.26 27.43
CA VAL A 110 23.84 -35.20 27.28
C VAL A 110 22.62 -35.49 28.17
N LYS A 111 22.40 -34.66 29.19
CA LYS A 111 21.31 -34.87 30.16
C LYS A 111 20.02 -34.20 29.71
N VAL A 112 18.97 -34.99 29.55
CA VAL A 112 17.67 -34.55 29.02
C VAL A 112 16.70 -34.07 30.13
N GLY A 113 16.98 -34.43 31.39
CA GLY A 113 16.25 -34.02 32.59
C GLY A 113 17.09 -34.13 33.87
N ASN A 114 16.43 -34.10 35.04
CA ASN A 114 17.13 -34.33 36.32
C ASN A 114 17.49 -35.83 36.51
N ALA A 115 18.27 -36.16 37.56
CA ALA A 115 18.74 -37.53 37.80
C ALA A 115 17.61 -38.58 37.86
N GLY A 116 16.50 -38.25 38.53
CA GLY A 116 15.31 -39.11 38.56
C GLY A 116 14.68 -39.28 37.18
N SER A 117 14.60 -38.22 36.39
CA SER A 117 14.06 -38.31 35.02
C SER A 117 14.91 -39.20 34.12
N GLN A 118 16.24 -39.07 34.23
CA GLN A 118 17.17 -39.88 33.46
C GLN A 118 17.06 -41.36 33.84
N GLN A 119 16.92 -41.64 35.12
CA GLN A 119 16.68 -43.00 35.59
C GLN A 119 15.35 -43.55 35.06
N ALA A 120 14.27 -42.76 35.09
CA ALA A 120 12.97 -43.18 34.55
C ALA A 120 13.04 -43.46 33.05
N PHE A 121 13.69 -42.60 32.24
CA PHE A 121 13.96 -42.87 30.82
C PHE A 121 14.72 -44.19 30.64
N ASN A 122 15.82 -44.38 31.37
CA ASN A 122 16.65 -45.57 31.27
C ASN A 122 15.90 -46.86 31.62
N LYS A 123 15.02 -46.81 32.62
CA LYS A 123 14.21 -47.94 33.08
C LYS A 123 13.05 -48.24 32.16
N ILE A 124 12.36 -47.22 31.63
CA ILE A 124 11.34 -47.41 30.59
C ILE A 124 11.98 -48.11 29.38
N VAL A 125 13.15 -47.69 28.94
CA VAL A 125 13.86 -48.37 27.84
C VAL A 125 14.28 -49.79 28.19
N GLU A 126 14.75 -50.05 29.42
CA GLU A 126 15.07 -51.41 29.88
C GLU A 126 13.83 -52.32 29.81
N TYR A 127 12.68 -51.84 30.26
CA TYR A 127 11.42 -52.58 30.21
C TYR A 127 10.87 -52.74 28.79
N ILE A 128 11.08 -51.77 27.89
CA ILE A 128 10.81 -51.92 26.46
C ILE A 128 11.70 -53.02 25.85
N LYS A 129 13.02 -53.02 26.14
CA LYS A 129 13.97 -54.04 25.64
C LYS A 129 13.64 -55.45 26.11
N ASN A 130 13.10 -55.59 27.33
CA ASN A 130 12.70 -56.87 27.90
C ASN A 130 11.28 -57.32 27.48
N GLY A 131 10.57 -56.51 26.69
CA GLY A 131 9.19 -56.79 26.25
C GLY A 131 8.14 -56.68 27.36
N GLN A 132 8.45 -55.95 28.44
CA GLN A 132 7.55 -55.71 29.57
C GLN A 132 6.68 -54.47 29.38
N ILE A 133 7.12 -53.53 28.55
CA ILE A 133 6.32 -52.41 28.04
C ILE A 133 6.09 -52.64 26.55
N SER A 134 4.82 -52.71 26.13
CA SER A 134 4.45 -52.77 24.72
C SER A 134 4.63 -51.40 24.05
N ASP A 135 4.63 -51.35 22.72
CA ASP A 135 4.72 -50.07 21.99
C ASP A 135 3.53 -49.15 22.35
N GLU A 136 2.34 -49.72 22.55
CA GLU A 136 1.15 -48.99 23.03
C GLU A 136 1.32 -48.48 24.47
N GLY A 137 1.95 -49.27 25.34
CA GLY A 137 2.30 -48.87 26.69
C GLY A 137 3.31 -47.72 26.73
N ALA A 138 4.26 -47.68 25.79
CA ALA A 138 5.19 -46.57 25.64
C ALA A 138 4.46 -45.27 25.26
N LEU A 139 3.48 -45.34 24.36
CA LEU A 139 2.63 -44.20 24.00
C LEU A 139 1.82 -43.67 25.19
N VAL A 140 1.30 -44.55 26.05
CA VAL A 140 0.59 -44.16 27.27
C VAL A 140 1.51 -43.44 28.25
N LEU A 141 2.74 -43.92 28.42
CA LEU A 141 3.72 -43.27 29.30
C LEU A 141 4.18 -41.92 28.73
N GLU A 142 4.48 -41.84 27.43
CA GLU A 142 4.88 -40.59 26.78
C GLU A 142 3.80 -39.51 26.92
N ARG A 143 2.56 -39.87 26.58
CA ARG A 143 1.41 -38.95 26.62
C ARG A 143 1.19 -38.36 28.01
N ASN A 144 1.27 -39.20 29.03
CA ASN A 144 0.86 -38.80 30.37
C ASN A 144 2.02 -38.23 31.18
N ILE A 145 3.19 -38.87 31.19
CA ILE A 145 4.33 -38.45 32.03
C ILE A 145 5.52 -37.91 31.24
N GLY A 146 5.54 -37.98 29.90
CA GLY A 146 6.69 -37.56 29.08
C GLY A 146 7.11 -36.10 29.30
N LYS A 147 6.15 -35.20 29.49
CA LYS A 147 6.43 -33.78 29.81
C LYS A 147 7.08 -33.60 31.18
N ASP A 148 6.71 -34.44 32.16
CA ASP A 148 7.28 -34.37 33.51
C ASP A 148 8.71 -34.94 33.53
N LEU A 149 8.97 -35.97 32.72
CA LEU A 149 10.32 -36.50 32.53
C LEU A 149 11.28 -35.46 31.90
N LEU A 150 10.78 -34.52 31.09
CA LEU A 150 11.59 -33.42 30.56
C LEU A 150 11.89 -32.33 31.59
N ASN A 151 10.87 -31.95 32.36
CA ASN A 151 10.95 -30.82 33.29
C ASN A 151 11.63 -31.19 34.61
N GLY A 152 11.81 -32.48 34.85
CA GLY A 152 12.35 -33.02 36.09
C GLY A 152 11.25 -33.66 36.92
N ILE A 153 11.42 -34.92 37.28
CA ILE A 153 10.59 -35.59 38.27
C ILE A 153 10.78 -34.91 39.63
N VAL A 154 9.69 -34.41 40.20
CA VAL A 154 9.64 -33.81 41.54
C VAL A 154 8.43 -34.38 42.26
N PHE A 155 8.66 -34.94 43.44
CA PHE A 155 7.59 -35.43 44.31
C PHE A 155 7.17 -34.38 45.33
N SER A 156 5.88 -34.34 45.69
CA SER A 156 5.42 -33.49 46.77
C SER A 156 5.83 -34.04 48.13
N LYS A 157 6.07 -33.16 49.11
CA LYS A 157 6.45 -33.58 50.46
C LYS A 157 5.26 -34.16 51.23
N LYS A 158 5.55 -34.79 52.37
CA LYS A 158 4.52 -35.31 53.27
C LYS A 158 3.62 -34.18 53.79
N GLY A 159 2.34 -34.18 53.39
CA GLY A 159 1.35 -33.15 53.75
C GLY A 159 1.01 -32.14 52.65
N GLU A 160 1.75 -32.14 51.53
CA GLU A 160 1.49 -31.30 50.36
C GLU A 160 0.55 -31.98 49.34
N PRO A 161 -0.17 -31.21 48.50
CA PRO A 161 -0.95 -31.78 47.40
C PRO A 161 -0.03 -32.56 46.42
N PRO A 162 -0.55 -33.60 45.73
CA PRO A 162 0.24 -34.35 44.75
C PRO A 162 0.81 -33.42 43.66
N SER A 163 2.08 -33.62 43.32
CA SER A 163 2.76 -32.96 42.20
C SER A 163 2.11 -33.30 40.85
N ASN A 164 2.43 -32.55 39.80
CA ASN A 164 1.95 -32.84 38.45
C ASN A 164 2.41 -34.22 37.99
N PHE A 165 3.65 -34.62 38.28
CA PHE A 165 4.14 -35.96 37.99
C PHE A 165 3.34 -37.05 38.71
N GLU A 166 3.04 -36.88 40.01
CA GLU A 166 2.23 -37.84 40.77
C GLU A 166 0.81 -37.99 40.18
N LYS A 167 0.19 -36.88 39.75
CA LYS A 167 -1.13 -36.89 39.09
C LYS A 167 -1.09 -37.57 37.72
N ASN A 168 -0.09 -37.23 36.92
CA ASN A 168 0.05 -37.76 35.56
C ASN A 168 0.46 -39.23 35.55
N LEU A 169 1.28 -39.66 36.52
CA LEU A 169 1.64 -41.05 36.73
C LEU A 169 0.42 -41.89 37.13
N ARG A 170 -0.51 -41.32 37.91
CA ARG A 170 -1.80 -41.94 38.18
C ARG A 170 -2.63 -42.12 36.91
N ILE A 171 -2.76 -41.08 36.08
CA ILE A 171 -3.50 -41.17 34.81
C ILE A 171 -2.88 -42.24 33.90
N ALA A 172 -1.54 -42.33 33.86
CA ALA A 172 -0.84 -43.38 33.12
C ALA A 172 -1.16 -44.78 33.67
N PHE A 173 -1.19 -44.95 34.99
CA PHE A 173 -1.51 -46.22 35.63
C PHE A 173 -2.97 -46.64 35.41
N GLU A 174 -3.92 -45.70 35.45
CA GLU A 174 -5.33 -45.96 35.14
C GLU A 174 -5.54 -46.32 33.66
N ALA A 175 -4.78 -45.71 32.76
CA ALA A 175 -4.85 -45.97 31.32
C ALA A 175 -4.20 -47.31 30.92
N ASP A 176 -3.02 -47.62 31.48
CA ASP A 176 -2.34 -48.90 31.27
C ASP A 176 -1.54 -49.32 32.53
N PRO A 177 -2.16 -50.15 33.40
CA PRO A 177 -1.49 -50.67 34.58
C PRO A 177 -0.28 -51.54 34.25
N VAL A 178 -0.29 -52.25 33.12
CA VAL A 178 0.77 -53.19 32.73
C VAL A 178 2.03 -52.42 32.35
N ALA A 179 1.89 -51.33 31.59
CA ALA A 179 3.01 -50.48 31.20
C ALA A 179 3.57 -49.65 32.36
N THR A 180 2.72 -49.27 33.32
CA THR A 180 3.10 -48.33 34.39
C THR A 180 3.61 -49.04 35.66
N THR A 181 3.20 -50.29 35.92
CA THR A 181 3.65 -51.08 37.09
C THR A 181 5.17 -51.25 37.19
N PRO A 182 5.92 -51.52 36.10
CA PRO A 182 7.38 -51.60 36.13
C PRO A 182 8.04 -50.29 36.58
N LEU A 183 7.50 -49.14 36.14
CA LEU A 183 7.99 -47.82 36.54
C LEU A 183 7.69 -47.54 38.01
N LEU A 184 6.49 -47.87 38.49
CA LEU A 184 6.13 -47.77 39.91
C LEU A 184 7.02 -48.65 40.81
N ARG A 185 7.43 -49.82 40.31
CA ARG A 185 8.40 -50.69 41.01
C ARG A 185 9.77 -50.03 41.09
N ASP A 186 10.24 -49.41 40.01
CA ASP A 186 11.55 -48.73 40.02
C ASP A 186 11.56 -47.50 40.94
N LEU A 187 10.47 -46.71 40.94
CA LEU A 187 10.26 -45.60 41.86
C LEU A 187 10.28 -46.07 43.33
N ARG A 188 9.77 -47.27 43.61
CA ARG A 188 9.81 -47.89 44.94
C ARG A 188 11.22 -48.34 45.35
N GLU A 189 11.98 -48.88 44.41
CA GLU A 189 13.28 -49.51 44.70
C GLU A 189 14.43 -48.49 44.77
N ASN A 190 14.25 -47.29 44.20
CA ASN A 190 15.31 -46.27 44.08
C ASN A 190 14.91 -44.87 44.58
N GLN A 191 14.24 -44.82 45.74
CA GLN A 191 13.64 -43.59 46.29
C GLN A 191 14.63 -42.44 46.50
N ASP A 192 15.89 -42.77 46.78
CA ASP A 192 17.01 -41.84 46.99
C ASP A 192 17.39 -41.08 45.72
N ILE A 193 17.30 -41.72 44.56
CA ILE A 193 17.62 -41.08 43.26
C ILE A 193 16.46 -40.19 42.79
N TYR A 194 15.23 -40.58 43.08
CA TYR A 194 14.02 -39.81 42.78
C TYR A 194 13.71 -38.69 43.78
N GLY A 195 14.41 -38.67 44.92
CA GLY A 195 14.22 -37.66 45.97
C GLY A 195 12.88 -37.76 46.71
N TYR A 196 12.33 -38.98 46.85
CA TYR A 196 11.05 -39.22 47.52
C TYR A 196 11.23 -39.57 49.01
N GLU A 197 10.64 -38.79 49.92
CA GLU A 197 10.77 -38.96 51.39
C GLU A 197 9.59 -39.72 52.05
N GLY A 198 8.96 -40.69 51.36
CA GLY A 198 7.80 -41.45 51.86
C GLY A 198 7.94 -42.98 51.79
N THR A 199 7.02 -43.72 52.43
CA THR A 199 7.01 -45.20 52.31
C THR A 199 6.38 -45.65 50.99
N PRO A 200 6.74 -46.83 50.43
CA PRO A 200 6.12 -47.33 49.20
C PRO A 200 4.59 -47.49 49.27
N GLN A 201 4.06 -47.75 50.47
CA GLN A 201 2.61 -47.78 50.72
C GLN A 201 1.97 -46.38 50.69
N ASP A 202 2.70 -45.32 51.08
CA ASP A 202 2.21 -43.93 51.01
C ASP A 202 1.99 -43.49 49.56
N LEU A 203 2.90 -43.86 48.65
CA LEU A 203 2.81 -43.56 47.22
C LEU A 203 1.56 -44.20 46.58
N LEU A 204 1.30 -45.47 46.89
CA LEU A 204 0.12 -46.20 46.40
C LEU A 204 -1.18 -45.66 47.00
N SER A 205 -1.20 -45.36 48.30
CA SER A 205 -2.39 -44.76 48.95
C SER A 205 -2.74 -43.36 48.41
N ARG A 206 -1.74 -42.60 47.95
CA ARG A 206 -1.94 -41.28 47.31
C ARG A 206 -2.53 -41.41 45.91
N ILE A 207 -2.18 -42.48 45.19
CA ILE A 207 -2.73 -42.82 43.88
C ILE A 207 -4.19 -43.29 44.02
N ASP A 208 -4.54 -44.04 45.08
CA ASP A 208 -5.88 -44.61 45.27
C ASP A 208 -6.91 -43.69 45.99
N GLN A 209 -6.51 -42.70 46.80
CA GLN A 209 -7.44 -41.95 47.69
C GLN A 209 -8.07 -40.67 47.11
N THR A 210 -7.87 -40.32 45.84
CA THR A 210 -8.51 -39.14 45.20
C THR A 210 -9.74 -39.52 44.37
N ILE A 211 -10.72 -40.17 45.01
CA ILE A 211 -12.07 -40.37 44.46
C ILE A 211 -13.13 -39.57 45.25
N GLU A 212 -12.88 -39.21 46.51
CA GLU A 212 -13.90 -38.53 47.34
C GLU A 212 -13.66 -37.03 47.60
N ASN A 213 -12.49 -36.46 47.31
CA ASN A 213 -12.17 -35.07 47.71
C ASN A 213 -12.14 -34.01 46.57
N ASP A 214 -12.28 -34.40 45.30
CA ASP A 214 -12.27 -33.45 44.17
C ASP A 214 -13.61 -32.72 43.95
N GLN A 215 -14.70 -33.19 44.56
CA GLN A 215 -15.98 -32.47 44.55
C GLN A 215 -16.03 -31.28 45.53
N GLN A 216 -15.08 -31.15 46.48
CA GLN A 216 -15.10 -30.09 47.50
C GLN A 216 -13.93 -29.08 47.42
N LYS A 217 -12.89 -29.32 46.61
CA LYS A 217 -11.73 -28.40 46.49
C LYS A 217 -11.72 -27.47 45.28
N SER A 218 -12.73 -27.52 44.41
CA SER A 218 -12.91 -26.52 43.34
C SER A 218 -13.28 -25.12 43.86
N GLN A 219 -13.36 -24.90 45.17
CA GLN A 219 -13.64 -23.60 45.78
C GLN A 219 -12.46 -22.93 46.49
N ASN A 220 -11.31 -23.57 46.69
CA ASN A 220 -10.22 -22.97 47.48
C ASN A 220 -8.83 -23.30 46.94
N THR A 221 -8.39 -22.63 45.87
CA THR A 221 -6.96 -22.38 45.63
C THR A 221 -6.77 -21.16 44.71
N LEU A 222 -7.09 -19.96 45.22
CA LEU A 222 -6.23 -18.81 44.94
C LEU A 222 -5.14 -18.79 45.99
N ASN A 223 -3.91 -18.58 45.55
CA ASN A 223 -2.99 -17.61 46.14
C ASN A 223 -1.60 -17.89 45.60
N GLN A 224 -1.22 -17.15 44.54
CA GLN A 224 0.10 -16.56 44.37
C GLN A 224 0.14 -15.68 43.11
N ASN A 225 -0.44 -14.47 43.21
CA ASN A 225 0.03 -13.19 42.65
C ASN A 225 -0.99 -12.12 43.09
N VAL A 226 -0.78 -11.59 44.29
CA VAL A 226 -1.78 -10.80 45.03
C VAL A 226 -1.79 -9.35 44.50
N GLY A 227 -2.78 -9.07 43.66
CA GLY A 227 -3.13 -7.73 43.19
C GLY A 227 -4.26 -7.74 42.15
N GLU A 228 -4.19 -8.61 41.13
CA GLU A 228 -5.12 -8.66 39.99
C GLU A 228 -6.15 -9.81 40.06
N ASP A 229 -5.96 -10.79 40.95
CA ASP A 229 -6.75 -12.03 40.97
C ASP A 229 -8.14 -11.91 41.67
N GLU A 230 -8.31 -11.06 42.69
CA GLU A 230 -9.61 -10.93 43.39
C GLU A 230 -10.69 -10.29 42.51
N GLU A 231 -10.34 -9.23 41.76
CA GLU A 231 -11.26 -8.54 40.85
C GLU A 231 -11.66 -9.44 39.67
N ASN A 232 -10.70 -10.16 39.08
CA ASN A 232 -10.97 -11.11 38.01
C ASN A 232 -11.81 -12.31 38.50
N GLU A 233 -11.63 -12.77 39.74
CA GLU A 233 -12.49 -13.80 40.31
C GLU A 233 -13.90 -13.32 40.62
N GLU A 234 -14.08 -12.10 41.10
CA GLU A 234 -15.39 -11.50 41.27
C GLU A 234 -16.10 -11.31 39.92
N ARG A 235 -15.39 -10.83 38.89
CA ARG A 235 -15.92 -10.73 37.52
C ARG A 235 -16.28 -12.10 36.96
N LEU A 236 -15.45 -13.13 37.16
CA LEU A 236 -15.77 -14.50 36.73
C LEU A 236 -17.03 -15.03 37.42
N LYS A 237 -17.17 -14.83 38.74
CA LYS A 237 -18.36 -15.24 39.50
C LYS A 237 -19.60 -14.47 39.03
N ALA A 238 -19.49 -13.18 38.77
CA ALA A 238 -20.59 -12.37 38.22
C ALA A 238 -21.04 -12.90 36.85
N ILE A 239 -20.09 -13.11 35.93
CA ILE A 239 -20.38 -13.66 34.58
C ILE A 239 -21.06 -15.01 34.69
N LEU A 240 -20.57 -15.93 35.52
CA LEU A 240 -21.15 -17.26 35.67
C LEU A 240 -22.53 -17.22 36.34
N ASN A 241 -22.73 -16.39 37.35
CA ASN A 241 -24.02 -16.25 38.04
C ASN A 241 -25.11 -15.65 37.15
N GLU A 242 -24.74 -14.77 36.21
CA GLU A 242 -25.66 -14.17 35.24
C GLU A 242 -25.87 -15.03 33.98
N THR A 243 -25.09 -16.10 33.82
CA THR A 243 -25.19 -17.00 32.67
C THR A 243 -26.26 -18.07 32.88
N ASP A 244 -27.05 -18.32 31.84
CA ASP A 244 -28.04 -19.39 31.87
C ASP A 244 -27.41 -20.77 32.16
N PRO A 245 -27.97 -21.57 33.09
CA PRO A 245 -27.44 -22.90 33.43
C PRO A 245 -27.20 -23.83 32.23
N ALA A 246 -28.03 -23.73 31.18
CA ALA A 246 -27.84 -24.52 29.96
C ALA A 246 -26.56 -24.12 29.21
N ILE A 247 -26.25 -22.82 29.17
CA ILE A 247 -25.03 -22.29 28.58
C ILE A 247 -23.83 -22.65 29.45
N ILE A 248 -23.94 -22.56 30.79
CA ILE A 248 -22.86 -22.95 31.72
C ILE A 248 -22.45 -24.41 31.48
N ASN A 249 -23.42 -25.31 31.29
CA ASN A 249 -23.12 -26.71 31.01
C ASN A 249 -22.33 -26.87 29.70
N GLU A 250 -22.75 -26.21 28.60
CA GLU A 250 -22.01 -26.21 27.33
C GLU A 250 -20.61 -25.60 27.46
N LEU A 251 -20.46 -24.49 28.21
CA LEU A 251 -19.19 -23.82 28.44
C LEU A 251 -18.25 -24.64 29.33
N SER A 252 -18.78 -25.35 30.33
CA SER A 252 -18.01 -26.24 31.22
C SER A 252 -17.45 -27.47 30.50
N GLN A 253 -18.09 -27.88 29.40
CA GLN A 253 -17.62 -28.92 28.49
C GLN A 253 -16.65 -28.38 27.42
N SER A 254 -16.37 -27.07 27.43
CA SER A 254 -15.42 -26.40 26.54
C SER A 254 -14.21 -25.90 27.32
N SER A 255 -13.17 -25.43 26.63
CA SER A 255 -12.02 -24.78 27.26
C SER A 255 -12.31 -23.35 27.76
N TYR A 256 -13.49 -22.79 27.45
CA TYR A 256 -13.83 -21.38 27.67
C TYR A 256 -13.62 -20.89 29.11
N ILE A 257 -14.07 -21.64 30.13
CA ILE A 257 -13.98 -21.18 31.54
C ILE A 257 -12.53 -21.05 31.98
N GLY A 258 -11.67 -21.97 31.56
CA GLY A 258 -10.23 -21.90 31.81
C GLY A 258 -9.58 -20.73 31.06
N GLU A 259 -9.95 -20.53 29.80
CA GLU A 259 -9.42 -19.43 28.97
C GLU A 259 -9.89 -18.04 29.43
N LEU A 260 -11.14 -17.94 29.88
CA LEU A 260 -11.73 -16.72 30.42
C LEU A 260 -10.99 -16.27 31.69
N LYS A 261 -10.75 -17.21 32.61
CA LYS A 261 -10.04 -16.95 33.87
C LYS A 261 -8.58 -16.56 33.65
N GLN A 262 -7.92 -17.17 32.68
CA GLN A 262 -6.48 -16.96 32.46
C GLN A 262 -6.15 -15.78 31.54
N TYR A 263 -7.00 -15.46 30.56
CA TYR A 263 -6.62 -14.57 29.45
C TYR A 263 -7.66 -13.51 29.08
N TYR A 264 -8.94 -13.86 29.02
CA TYR A 264 -9.92 -12.94 28.44
C TYR A 264 -10.32 -11.80 29.38
N LEU A 265 -10.41 -12.06 30.69
CA LEU A 265 -10.82 -11.05 31.67
C LEU A 265 -9.86 -9.86 31.79
N SER A 266 -8.56 -10.10 31.60
CA SER A 266 -7.54 -9.04 31.65
C SER A 266 -7.43 -8.23 30.37
N ARG A 267 -7.96 -8.75 29.24
CA ARG A 267 -7.72 -8.17 27.91
C ARG A 267 -8.95 -7.66 27.19
N PHE A 268 -10.15 -8.13 27.55
CA PHE A 268 -11.36 -7.80 26.83
C PHE A 268 -12.41 -7.13 27.72
N THR A 269 -13.22 -6.28 27.12
CA THR A 269 -14.39 -5.69 27.78
C THR A 269 -15.48 -6.74 27.98
N GLN A 270 -16.49 -6.44 28.81
CA GLN A 270 -17.58 -7.38 29.07
C GLN A 270 -18.35 -7.76 27.80
N ASP A 271 -18.60 -6.81 26.90
CA ASP A 271 -19.30 -7.06 25.63
C ASP A 271 -18.50 -7.96 24.68
N GLN A 272 -17.18 -7.78 24.66
CA GLN A 272 -16.27 -8.61 23.88
C GLN A 272 -16.18 -10.02 24.45
N ILE A 273 -16.17 -10.14 25.78
CA ILE A 273 -16.24 -11.43 26.48
C ILE A 273 -17.57 -12.13 26.14
N ASP A 274 -18.69 -11.41 26.15
CA ASP A 274 -20.00 -11.94 25.75
C ASP A 274 -20.01 -12.43 24.30
N LEU A 275 -19.35 -11.72 23.39
CA LEU A 275 -19.17 -12.17 22.01
C LEU A 275 -18.28 -13.42 21.94
N ILE A 276 -17.11 -13.41 22.58
CA ILE A 276 -16.17 -14.54 22.56
C ILE A 276 -16.85 -15.78 23.11
N LYS A 277 -17.58 -15.66 24.22
CA LYS A 277 -18.42 -16.72 24.81
C LYS A 277 -19.39 -17.32 23.81
N SER A 278 -19.97 -16.49 22.94
CA SER A 278 -20.89 -16.92 21.89
C SER A 278 -20.23 -17.91 20.92
N PHE A 279 -18.92 -17.84 20.71
CA PHE A 279 -18.18 -18.77 19.86
C PHE A 279 -17.97 -20.16 20.48
N TYR A 280 -18.21 -20.35 21.77
CA TYR A 280 -18.01 -21.64 22.45
C TYR A 280 -19.31 -22.43 22.67
N SER A 281 -20.47 -21.81 22.45
CA SER A 281 -21.78 -22.39 22.77
C SER A 281 -22.81 -22.05 21.67
N PRO A 282 -23.41 -23.06 20.99
CA PRO A 282 -24.52 -22.85 20.07
C PRO A 282 -25.67 -22.04 20.68
N THR A 283 -26.01 -22.35 21.94
CA THR A 283 -27.08 -21.65 22.66
C THR A 283 -26.72 -20.19 22.95
N ALA A 284 -25.46 -19.91 23.31
CA ALA A 284 -24.97 -18.56 23.51
C ALA A 284 -24.93 -17.76 22.21
N PHE A 285 -24.50 -18.37 21.10
CA PHE A 285 -24.49 -17.76 19.77
C PHE A 285 -25.88 -17.28 19.34
N VAL A 286 -26.88 -18.17 19.37
CA VAL A 286 -28.26 -17.82 18.98
C VAL A 286 -28.81 -16.70 19.86
N ARG A 287 -28.56 -16.75 21.18
CA ARG A 287 -28.97 -15.66 22.08
C ARG A 287 -28.27 -14.35 21.78
N TYR A 288 -26.99 -14.37 21.41
CA TYR A 288 -26.25 -13.17 21.07
C TYR A 288 -26.85 -12.49 19.83
N ILE A 289 -27.14 -13.25 18.77
CA ILE A 289 -27.81 -12.73 17.57
C ILE A 289 -29.22 -12.23 17.90
N GLU A 290 -29.99 -12.93 18.72
CA GLU A 290 -31.31 -12.47 19.14
C GLU A 290 -31.26 -11.17 19.95
N ARG A 291 -30.23 -10.98 20.80
CA ARG A 291 -30.00 -9.72 21.52
C ARG A 291 -29.70 -8.58 20.53
N LEU A 292 -28.88 -8.83 19.51
CA LEU A 292 -28.65 -7.83 18.45
C LEU A 292 -29.93 -7.50 17.68
N ASN A 293 -30.76 -8.50 17.39
CA ASN A 293 -31.97 -8.32 16.59
C ASN A 293 -33.13 -7.66 17.34
N ASN A 294 -33.32 -7.98 18.62
CA ASN A 294 -34.49 -7.57 19.42
C ASN A 294 -34.16 -6.48 20.45
N GLY A 295 -32.87 -6.24 20.68
CA GLY A 295 -32.37 -5.38 21.74
C GLY A 295 -32.35 -6.06 23.11
N ASP A 296 -31.61 -5.44 24.04
CA ASP A 296 -31.47 -5.86 25.43
C ASP A 296 -31.83 -4.71 26.36
N LYS A 297 -32.58 -5.01 27.43
CA LYS A 297 -32.98 -4.00 28.44
C LYS A 297 -31.79 -3.39 29.15
N ASN A 298 -30.68 -4.14 29.25
CA ASN A 298 -29.42 -3.67 29.82
C ASN A 298 -28.45 -3.14 28.76
N GLY A 299 -28.89 -3.00 27.51
CA GLY A 299 -28.06 -2.44 26.44
C GLY A 299 -27.69 -1.00 26.74
N ASP A 300 -26.41 -0.68 26.64
CA ASP A 300 -25.88 0.69 26.76
C ASP A 300 -26.05 1.48 25.44
N GLY A 301 -26.42 0.78 24.36
CA GLY A 301 -26.59 1.32 23.02
C GLY A 301 -25.30 1.41 22.20
N LYS A 302 -24.18 0.86 22.68
CA LYS A 302 -22.90 0.87 21.97
C LYS A 302 -22.81 -0.25 20.93
N PHE A 303 -23.26 -1.46 21.28
CA PHE A 303 -23.27 -2.63 20.37
C PHE A 303 -24.58 -3.40 20.40
N ILE A 304 -25.20 -3.51 21.57
CA ILE A 304 -26.54 -4.07 21.74
C ILE A 304 -27.46 -2.90 22.09
N LEU A 305 -28.39 -2.63 21.18
CA LEU A 305 -29.37 -1.55 21.35
C LEU A 305 -30.39 -1.92 22.43
N THR A 306 -30.99 -0.91 23.05
CA THR A 306 -32.21 -1.12 23.83
C THR A 306 -33.38 -1.43 22.89
N PRO A 307 -34.42 -2.15 23.35
CA PRO A 307 -35.59 -2.42 22.52
C PRO A 307 -36.22 -1.16 21.90
N ASP A 308 -36.21 -0.05 22.64
CA ASP A 308 -36.72 1.24 22.15
C ASP A 308 -35.87 1.80 20.99
N LYS A 309 -34.54 1.72 21.09
CA LYS A 309 -33.61 2.14 20.04
C LYS A 309 -33.70 1.24 18.80
N VAL A 310 -33.93 -0.07 18.96
CA VAL A 310 -34.19 -0.98 17.84
C VAL A 310 -35.45 -0.54 17.08
N GLN A 311 -36.51 -0.20 17.81
CA GLN A 311 -37.75 0.26 17.20
C GLN A 311 -37.59 1.61 16.48
N GLU A 312 -36.87 2.57 17.08
CA GLU A 312 -36.52 3.85 16.46
C GLU A 312 -35.76 3.64 15.14
N ARG A 313 -34.77 2.74 15.15
CA ARG A 313 -33.97 2.45 13.96
C ARG A 313 -34.79 1.79 12.85
N ARG A 314 -35.68 0.86 13.21
CA ARG A 314 -36.62 0.24 12.26
C ARG A 314 -37.57 1.27 11.64
N GLN A 315 -38.06 2.23 12.42
CA GLN A 315 -38.88 3.34 11.91
C GLN A 315 -38.10 4.25 10.95
N GLU A 316 -36.82 4.49 11.22
CA GLU A 316 -35.96 5.26 10.33
C GLU A 316 -35.76 4.53 8.99
N ILE A 317 -35.50 3.23 9.02
CA ILE A 317 -35.42 2.38 7.82
C ILE A 317 -36.74 2.46 7.03
N GLU A 318 -37.88 2.32 7.71
CA GLU A 318 -39.19 2.41 7.10
C GLU A 318 -39.42 3.75 6.39
N ARG A 319 -39.10 4.86 7.07
CA ARG A 319 -39.19 6.21 6.49
C ARG A 319 -38.30 6.36 5.26
N ASN A 320 -37.05 5.90 5.34
CA ASN A 320 -36.10 6.01 4.23
C ASN A 320 -36.55 5.20 3.00
N ILE A 321 -37.12 4.00 3.20
CA ILE A 321 -37.68 3.20 2.11
C ILE A 321 -38.89 3.92 1.50
N LYS A 322 -39.84 4.39 2.32
CA LYS A 322 -41.01 5.14 1.84
C LYS A 322 -40.60 6.35 1.00
N GLU A 323 -39.74 7.20 1.53
CA GLU A 323 -39.25 8.38 0.83
C GLU A 323 -38.59 8.03 -0.51
N TYR A 324 -37.80 6.95 -0.56
CA TYR A 324 -37.16 6.50 -1.80
C TYR A 324 -38.19 6.08 -2.86
N TYR A 325 -39.14 5.22 -2.51
CA TYR A 325 -40.14 4.69 -3.46
C TYR A 325 -41.11 5.80 -3.92
N GLU A 326 -41.53 6.68 -3.01
CA GLU A 326 -42.37 7.84 -3.31
C GLU A 326 -41.65 8.83 -4.25
N LYS A 327 -40.42 9.24 -3.92
CA LYS A 327 -39.65 10.19 -4.75
C LYS A 327 -39.31 9.64 -6.13
N ASN A 328 -39.07 8.33 -6.24
CA ASN A 328 -38.72 7.70 -7.52
C ASN A 328 -39.94 7.19 -8.30
N ASN A 329 -41.17 7.37 -7.78
CA ASN A 329 -42.42 6.88 -8.37
C ASN A 329 -42.34 5.38 -8.75
N LYS A 330 -41.76 4.57 -7.86
CA LYS A 330 -41.61 3.12 -8.02
C LYS A 330 -42.65 2.39 -7.16
N SER A 331 -43.17 1.28 -7.68
CA SER A 331 -43.94 0.32 -6.89
C SER A 331 -43.03 -0.78 -6.33
N PHE A 332 -43.41 -1.37 -5.20
CA PHE A 332 -42.75 -2.57 -4.68
C PHE A 332 -42.83 -3.74 -5.69
N LYS A 333 -41.86 -4.66 -5.63
CA LYS A 333 -41.88 -5.87 -6.46
C LYS A 333 -43.09 -6.73 -6.08
N PRO A 334 -43.70 -7.51 -7.01
CA PRO A 334 -44.79 -8.41 -6.68
C PRO A 334 -44.40 -9.42 -5.58
N GLY A 335 -45.14 -9.45 -4.47
CA GLY A 335 -44.85 -10.31 -3.32
C GLY A 335 -43.90 -9.71 -2.27
N GLU A 336 -43.43 -8.49 -2.48
CA GLU A 336 -42.60 -7.73 -1.53
C GLU A 336 -43.44 -6.56 -0.99
N ASP A 337 -43.48 -6.37 0.33
CA ASP A 337 -44.11 -5.23 0.98
C ASP A 337 -43.10 -4.41 1.79
N LEU A 338 -43.54 -3.23 2.25
CA LEU A 338 -42.69 -2.33 3.03
C LEU A 338 -42.12 -3.01 4.28
N GLN A 339 -42.95 -3.78 5.00
CA GLN A 339 -42.52 -4.44 6.22
C GLN A 339 -41.43 -5.49 5.92
N THR A 340 -41.59 -6.25 4.85
CA THR A 340 -40.62 -7.25 4.39
C THR A 340 -39.28 -6.60 4.05
N LEU A 341 -39.29 -5.43 3.40
CA LEU A 341 -38.07 -4.65 3.12
C LEU A 341 -37.42 -4.11 4.41
N VAL A 342 -38.22 -3.63 5.36
CA VAL A 342 -37.73 -3.16 6.67
C VAL A 342 -37.08 -4.30 7.44
N GLU A 343 -37.72 -5.47 7.52
CA GLU A 343 -37.14 -6.65 8.19
C GLU A 343 -35.86 -7.14 7.51
N ARG A 344 -35.82 -7.17 6.16
CA ARG A 344 -34.60 -7.53 5.42
C ARG A 344 -33.46 -6.57 5.76
N ARG A 345 -33.73 -5.26 5.73
CA ARG A 345 -32.74 -4.23 6.03
C ARG A 345 -32.22 -4.29 7.45
N TRP A 346 -33.12 -4.51 8.39
CA TRP A 346 -32.76 -4.67 9.78
C TRP A 346 -31.88 -5.92 9.96
N ALA A 347 -32.22 -7.03 9.32
CA ALA A 347 -31.41 -8.25 9.35
C ALA A 347 -30.02 -8.08 8.70
N GLU A 348 -29.91 -7.32 7.61
CA GLU A 348 -28.62 -6.90 7.03
C GLU A 348 -27.80 -6.07 8.04
N GLU A 349 -28.44 -5.14 8.75
CA GLU A 349 -27.78 -4.31 9.77
C GLU A 349 -27.34 -5.12 10.99
N VAL A 350 -28.15 -6.08 11.45
CA VAL A 350 -27.79 -7.03 12.52
C VAL A 350 -26.59 -7.88 12.13
N SER A 351 -26.58 -8.42 10.91
CA SER A 351 -25.47 -9.22 10.37
C SER A 351 -24.17 -8.40 10.34
N LYS A 352 -24.26 -7.14 9.90
CA LYS A 352 -23.13 -6.20 9.90
C LYS A 352 -22.65 -5.83 11.31
N ASN A 353 -23.56 -5.63 12.26
CA ASN A 353 -23.20 -5.35 13.65
C ASN A 353 -22.42 -6.52 14.28
N MET A 354 -22.76 -7.76 13.92
CA MET A 354 -21.97 -8.92 14.33
C MET A 354 -20.54 -8.86 13.77
N GLU A 355 -20.37 -8.62 12.47
CA GLU A 355 -19.04 -8.43 11.86
C GLU A 355 -18.25 -7.29 12.55
N TRP A 356 -18.94 -6.20 12.91
CA TRP A 356 -18.35 -5.08 13.66
C TRP A 356 -17.83 -5.51 15.03
N ASN A 357 -18.62 -6.27 15.78
CA ASN A 357 -18.22 -6.72 17.12
C ASN A 357 -17.02 -7.69 17.04
N ILE A 358 -16.97 -8.53 15.99
CA ILE A 358 -15.83 -9.40 15.70
C ILE A 358 -14.58 -8.56 15.41
N SER A 359 -14.70 -7.57 14.52
CA SER A 359 -13.59 -6.69 14.19
C SER A 359 -13.05 -5.98 15.43
N ASP A 360 -13.89 -5.60 16.39
CA ASP A 360 -13.44 -4.98 17.64
C ASP A 360 -12.64 -5.93 18.53
N VAL A 361 -13.04 -7.20 18.65
CA VAL A 361 -12.25 -8.22 19.37
C VAL A 361 -10.88 -8.41 18.72
N ILE A 362 -10.85 -8.54 17.39
CA ILE A 362 -9.61 -8.70 16.63
C ILE A 362 -8.74 -7.45 16.76
N ASN A 363 -9.31 -6.26 16.61
CA ASN A 363 -8.60 -4.99 16.74
C ASN A 363 -7.99 -4.82 18.13
N GLN A 364 -8.74 -5.15 19.20
CA GLN A 364 -8.22 -5.07 20.57
C GLN A 364 -7.03 -5.99 20.82
N LEU A 365 -7.06 -7.20 20.24
CA LEU A 365 -5.93 -8.14 20.30
C LEU A 365 -4.65 -7.57 19.68
N PHE A 366 -4.78 -6.83 18.58
CA PHE A 366 -3.62 -6.32 17.85
C PHE A 366 -3.21 -4.91 18.29
N LEU A 367 -4.13 -4.10 18.79
CA LEU A 367 -3.84 -2.72 19.21
C LEU A 367 -2.82 -2.68 20.36
N GLU A 368 -2.98 -3.54 21.36
CA GLU A 368 -2.06 -3.63 22.50
C GLU A 368 -0.62 -3.92 22.04
N LEU A 369 -0.47 -4.76 21.02
CA LEU A 369 0.83 -5.11 20.44
C LEU A 369 1.42 -4.00 19.55
N GLN A 370 0.58 -3.39 18.71
CA GLN A 370 0.98 -2.29 17.83
C GLN A 370 1.41 -1.06 18.64
N GLU A 371 0.76 -0.81 19.79
CA GLU A 371 1.12 0.28 20.70
C GLU A 371 2.40 0.00 21.48
N LYS A 372 2.65 -1.26 21.89
CA LYS A 372 3.86 -1.64 22.63
C LYS A 372 5.12 -1.66 21.77
N SER A 373 4.99 -2.03 20.48
CA SER A 373 6.13 -2.24 19.57
C SER A 373 5.90 -1.64 18.16
N PRO A 374 5.61 -0.33 18.01
CA PRO A 374 5.26 0.28 16.72
C PRO A 374 6.39 0.22 15.67
N ASN A 375 7.63 0.07 16.13
CA ASN A 375 8.81 -0.01 15.29
C ASN A 375 9.17 -1.44 14.86
N LYS A 376 8.46 -2.48 15.31
CA LYS A 376 8.74 -3.87 14.92
C LYS A 376 7.80 -4.29 13.81
N PHE A 377 8.26 -5.19 12.93
CA PHE A 377 7.36 -5.82 11.96
C PHE A 377 6.41 -6.78 12.66
N TYR A 378 5.24 -7.00 12.08
CA TYR A 378 4.16 -7.79 12.64
C TYR A 378 4.60 -9.20 13.05
N ASP A 379 5.40 -9.88 12.22
CA ASP A 379 5.92 -11.22 12.54
C ASP A 379 6.79 -11.25 13.81
N GLN A 380 7.60 -10.21 14.03
CA GLN A 380 8.46 -10.11 15.21
C GLN A 380 7.61 -9.93 16.47
N ILE A 381 6.57 -9.10 16.36
CA ILE A 381 5.62 -8.86 17.44
C ILE A 381 4.87 -10.15 17.80
N MET A 382 4.43 -10.92 16.79
CA MET A 382 3.71 -12.18 17.01
C MET A 382 4.55 -13.27 17.67
N GLN A 383 5.88 -13.16 17.63
CA GLN A 383 6.82 -14.12 18.23
C GLN A 383 7.23 -13.80 19.67
N GLU A 384 6.88 -12.63 20.20
CA GLU A 384 7.34 -12.18 21.53
C GLU A 384 6.67 -12.91 22.71
N ASP A 385 5.47 -13.46 22.51
CA ASP A 385 4.75 -14.22 23.53
C ASP A 385 4.14 -15.51 22.94
N ILE A 386 4.91 -16.59 23.00
CA ILE A 386 4.56 -17.89 22.38
C ILE A 386 3.37 -18.56 23.09
N PHE A 387 3.11 -18.24 24.37
CA PHE A 387 2.12 -18.94 25.19
C PHE A 387 0.83 -18.15 25.41
N GLN A 388 0.93 -16.82 25.48
CA GLN A 388 -0.20 -15.93 25.73
C GLN A 388 -0.28 -14.81 24.70
N GLY A 389 0.51 -14.83 23.62
CA GLY A 389 0.48 -13.81 22.60
C GLY A 389 -0.78 -13.87 21.73
N PRO A 390 -1.06 -12.81 20.97
CA PRO A 390 -2.24 -12.72 20.09
C PRO A 390 -2.37 -13.83 19.05
N SER A 391 -1.27 -14.45 18.59
CA SER A 391 -1.32 -15.66 17.76
C SER A 391 -2.07 -16.81 18.44
N GLN A 392 -1.79 -17.06 19.73
CA GLN A 392 -2.44 -18.13 20.47
C GLN A 392 -3.91 -17.83 20.73
N ILE A 393 -4.25 -16.58 21.07
CA ILE A 393 -5.64 -16.20 21.28
C ILE A 393 -6.43 -16.27 19.97
N GLN A 394 -5.85 -15.80 18.86
CA GLN A 394 -6.43 -15.95 17.54
C GLN A 394 -6.74 -17.42 17.24
N HIS A 395 -5.77 -18.32 17.44
CA HIS A 395 -5.97 -19.75 17.21
C HIS A 395 -7.07 -20.34 18.09
N ARG A 396 -7.19 -19.92 19.34
CA ARG A 396 -8.27 -20.37 20.25
C ARG A 396 -9.64 -19.89 19.79
N ILE A 397 -9.78 -18.61 19.43
CA ILE A 397 -11.03 -18.06 18.89
C ILE A 397 -11.41 -18.78 17.59
N GLN A 398 -10.45 -18.98 16.68
CA GLN A 398 -10.67 -19.72 15.43
C GLN A 398 -11.07 -21.18 15.66
N SER A 399 -10.43 -21.85 16.62
CA SER A 399 -10.80 -23.23 17.00
C SER A 399 -12.20 -23.28 17.62
N ALA A 400 -12.57 -22.29 18.43
CA ALA A 400 -13.92 -22.18 18.99
C ALA A 400 -14.97 -22.01 17.89
N ILE A 401 -14.72 -21.12 16.94
CA ILE A 401 -15.59 -20.90 15.77
C ILE A 401 -15.74 -22.17 14.92
N ASN A 402 -14.66 -22.91 14.66
CA ASN A 402 -14.72 -24.18 13.93
C ASN A 402 -15.54 -25.25 14.68
N ASN A 403 -15.37 -25.33 16.00
CA ASN A 403 -16.16 -26.21 16.85
C ASN A 403 -17.64 -25.80 16.87
N LEU A 404 -17.93 -24.48 16.91
CA LEU A 404 -19.28 -23.95 16.81
C LEU A 404 -19.92 -24.32 15.48
N MET A 405 -19.22 -24.12 14.36
CA MET A 405 -19.67 -24.48 13.02
C MET A 405 -20.08 -25.96 12.96
N THR A 406 -19.20 -26.85 13.41
CA THR A 406 -19.45 -28.30 13.44
C THR A 406 -20.68 -28.66 14.30
N LYS A 407 -20.86 -28.01 15.46
CA LYS A 407 -22.02 -28.23 16.34
C LYS A 407 -23.31 -27.66 15.73
N MET A 408 -23.25 -26.50 15.07
CA MET A 408 -24.40 -25.88 14.43
C MET A 408 -24.92 -26.71 13.25
N GLU A 409 -24.03 -27.24 12.41
CA GLU A 409 -24.39 -28.16 11.31
C GLU A 409 -25.19 -29.37 11.81
N GLN A 410 -24.79 -29.94 12.97
CA GLN A 410 -25.49 -31.06 13.59
C GLN A 410 -26.88 -30.68 14.13
N ILE A 411 -27.07 -29.42 14.55
CA ILE A 411 -28.32 -28.93 15.14
C ILE A 411 -29.30 -28.48 14.04
N GLU A 412 -28.83 -27.84 12.96
CA GLU A 412 -29.64 -27.31 11.86
C GLU A 412 -30.49 -28.40 11.18
N GLY A 413 -29.93 -29.62 11.05
CA GLY A 413 -30.63 -30.79 10.53
C GLY A 413 -31.69 -31.39 11.46
N GLY A 414 -31.80 -30.90 12.71
CA GLY A 414 -32.69 -31.43 13.75
C GLY A 414 -34.04 -30.72 13.89
N ASN A 415 -34.83 -31.21 14.86
CA ASN A 415 -36.15 -30.67 15.27
C ASN A 415 -36.17 -30.17 16.73
N SER A 416 -35.00 -29.90 17.33
CA SER A 416 -34.92 -29.36 18.69
C SER A 416 -35.47 -27.92 18.75
N GLU A 417 -35.78 -27.43 19.96
CA GLU A 417 -36.19 -26.04 20.17
C GLU A 417 -35.14 -25.04 19.66
N LEU A 418 -33.85 -25.36 19.86
CA LEU A 418 -32.74 -24.58 19.35
C LEU A 418 -32.69 -24.59 17.81
N ALA A 419 -32.92 -25.75 17.18
CA ALA A 419 -33.00 -25.85 15.71
C ALA A 419 -34.14 -25.00 15.12
N MET A 420 -35.28 -24.92 15.82
CA MET A 420 -36.38 -24.03 15.41
C MET A 420 -36.04 -22.55 15.56
N ARG A 421 -35.25 -22.16 16.58
CA ARG A 421 -34.77 -20.78 16.75
C ARG A 421 -33.74 -20.41 15.67
N ILE A 422 -32.80 -21.31 15.37
CA ILE A 422 -31.82 -21.16 14.30
C ILE A 422 -32.51 -20.89 12.96
N LYS A 423 -33.53 -21.68 12.60
CA LYS A 423 -34.31 -21.51 11.35
C LYS A 423 -35.05 -20.17 11.25
N LYS A 424 -35.24 -19.45 12.36
CA LYS A 424 -35.86 -18.12 12.39
C LYS A 424 -34.86 -16.97 12.28
N LEU A 425 -33.55 -17.25 12.40
CA LEU A 425 -32.53 -16.22 12.20
C LEU A 425 -32.45 -15.87 10.72
N ASN A 426 -32.55 -14.58 10.43
CA ASN A 426 -32.32 -14.05 9.10
C ASN A 426 -30.93 -13.40 9.09
N LEU A 427 -29.95 -14.10 8.51
CA LEU A 427 -28.58 -13.63 8.40
C LEU A 427 -28.23 -13.39 6.94
N TYR A 428 -27.37 -12.40 6.71
CA TYR A 428 -26.98 -11.95 5.38
C TYR A 428 -25.47 -11.79 5.26
N GLU A 429 -24.95 -12.11 4.08
CA GLU A 429 -23.58 -11.80 3.65
C GLU A 429 -23.62 -10.79 2.50
N GLN A 430 -22.59 -9.95 2.39
CA GLN A 430 -22.43 -9.05 1.25
C GLN A 430 -21.74 -9.76 0.08
N GLN A 431 -22.49 -10.04 -0.97
CA GLN A 431 -21.99 -10.63 -2.22
C GLN A 431 -21.83 -9.58 -3.31
N ILE A 432 -20.81 -9.72 -4.15
CA ILE A 432 -20.57 -8.80 -5.27
C ILE A 432 -21.46 -9.19 -6.45
N ALA A 433 -22.07 -8.19 -7.10
CA ALA A 433 -22.81 -8.42 -8.34
C ALA A 433 -21.88 -8.56 -9.56
N ASP A 434 -21.87 -9.74 -10.17
CA ASP A 434 -21.23 -9.98 -11.46
C ASP A 434 -22.12 -9.47 -12.61
N SER A 435 -21.54 -8.72 -13.56
CA SER A 435 -22.18 -8.50 -14.87
C SER A 435 -21.29 -9.00 -16.00
N TYR A 436 -21.92 -9.45 -17.07
CA TYR A 436 -21.22 -9.95 -18.26
C TYR A 436 -21.55 -9.00 -19.41
N ILE A 437 -20.52 -8.40 -20.01
CA ILE A 437 -20.69 -7.66 -21.27
C ILE A 437 -20.16 -8.56 -22.39
N GLU A 438 -21.04 -8.90 -23.33
CA GLU A 438 -20.61 -9.46 -24.61
C GLU A 438 -19.89 -8.36 -25.39
N GLU A 439 -18.57 -8.43 -25.49
CA GLU A 439 -17.85 -7.54 -26.40
C GLU A 439 -18.09 -8.05 -27.82
N ARG A 440 -18.88 -7.32 -28.63
CA ARG A 440 -18.89 -7.53 -30.08
C ARG A 440 -17.55 -7.06 -30.59
N GLY A 441 -16.62 -8.00 -30.77
CA GLY A 441 -15.40 -7.75 -31.53
C GLY A 441 -15.75 -7.09 -32.86
N SER A 442 -14.89 -6.17 -33.30
CA SER A 442 -15.01 -5.45 -34.57
C SER A 442 -14.90 -6.34 -35.82
N GLU A 443 -14.81 -7.67 -35.66
CA GLU A 443 -14.86 -8.62 -36.76
C GLU A 443 -16.32 -8.84 -37.20
N LYS A 444 -16.58 -8.57 -38.48
CA LYS A 444 -17.90 -8.76 -39.11
C LYS A 444 -18.33 -10.22 -39.23
N ASP A 445 -17.52 -11.18 -38.77
CA ASP A 445 -17.79 -12.61 -38.88
C ASP A 445 -18.11 -13.20 -37.49
N GLY A 446 -19.35 -13.66 -37.34
CA GLY A 446 -20.02 -13.93 -36.08
C GLY A 446 -19.57 -15.17 -35.28
N GLU A 447 -18.27 -15.49 -35.21
CA GLU A 447 -17.79 -16.69 -34.50
C GLU A 447 -16.86 -16.44 -33.30
N ASN A 448 -16.33 -15.23 -33.07
CA ASN A 448 -15.48 -14.94 -31.91
C ASN A 448 -15.99 -13.76 -31.06
N LYS A 449 -17.13 -13.95 -30.39
CA LYS A 449 -17.53 -13.06 -29.28
C LYS A 449 -16.67 -13.39 -28.06
N LYS A 450 -15.74 -12.51 -27.70
CA LYS A 450 -15.08 -12.59 -26.39
C LYS A 450 -16.01 -11.98 -25.35
N ILE A 451 -16.59 -12.82 -24.52
CA ILE A 451 -17.35 -12.38 -23.35
C ILE A 451 -16.33 -12.08 -22.25
N TYR A 452 -16.26 -10.83 -21.82
CA TYR A 452 -15.47 -10.44 -20.67
C TYR A 452 -16.43 -10.16 -19.50
N PRO A 453 -16.36 -10.91 -18.39
CA PRO A 453 -17.07 -10.52 -17.18
C PRO A 453 -16.53 -9.16 -16.72
N ARG A 454 -17.44 -8.21 -16.46
CA ARG A 454 -17.14 -6.96 -15.79
C ARG A 454 -17.78 -7.01 -14.41
N ILE A 455 -16.94 -7.05 -13.39
CA ILE A 455 -17.42 -7.07 -12.01
C ILE A 455 -17.88 -5.64 -11.67
N HIS A 456 -19.07 -5.49 -11.08
CA HIS A 456 -19.46 -4.21 -10.47
C HIS A 456 -18.92 -4.16 -9.05
N PRO A 457 -18.52 -2.99 -8.53
CA PRO A 457 -18.03 -2.88 -7.14
C PRO A 457 -19.17 -2.97 -6.11
N PHE A 458 -20.42 -3.07 -6.56
CA PHE A 458 -21.58 -3.04 -5.68
C PHE A 458 -21.84 -4.40 -5.07
N THR A 459 -21.99 -4.39 -3.75
CA THR A 459 -22.43 -5.54 -2.99
C THR A 459 -23.93 -5.51 -2.77
N HIS A 460 -24.55 -6.68 -2.72
CA HIS A 460 -25.92 -6.89 -2.32
C HIS A 460 -25.96 -7.88 -1.17
N GLY A 461 -26.95 -7.73 -0.28
CA GLY A 461 -27.16 -8.67 0.81
C GLY A 461 -27.80 -9.94 0.27
N GLU A 462 -27.11 -11.07 0.39
CA GLU A 462 -27.67 -12.39 0.13
C GLU A 462 -28.01 -13.07 1.46
N LYS A 463 -29.22 -13.63 1.56
CA LYS A 463 -29.63 -14.37 2.76
C LYS A 463 -28.90 -15.71 2.78
N ILE A 464 -28.26 -16.01 3.91
CA ILE A 464 -27.48 -17.24 4.09
C ILE A 464 -27.91 -18.00 5.35
N GLU A 465 -27.54 -19.28 5.43
CA GLU A 465 -27.77 -20.12 6.60
C GLU A 465 -26.80 -19.77 7.74
N VAL A 466 -27.09 -20.20 8.97
CA VAL A 466 -26.28 -19.82 10.14
C VAL A 466 -24.88 -20.42 10.05
N THR A 467 -24.77 -21.67 9.59
CA THR A 467 -23.47 -22.31 9.36
C THR A 467 -22.62 -21.53 8.34
N ASP A 468 -23.20 -21.12 7.21
CA ASP A 468 -22.50 -20.31 6.21
C ASP A 468 -22.11 -18.94 6.76
N PHE A 469 -22.97 -18.34 7.59
CA PHE A 469 -22.66 -17.07 8.25
C PHE A 469 -21.49 -17.22 9.24
N ILE A 470 -21.40 -18.31 9.99
CA ILE A 470 -20.26 -18.60 10.86
C ILE A 470 -18.98 -18.80 10.03
N ARG A 471 -19.08 -19.45 8.87
CA ARG A 471 -17.96 -19.56 7.93
C ARG A 471 -17.52 -18.20 7.39
N HIS A 472 -18.47 -17.32 7.05
CA HIS A 472 -18.18 -15.94 6.63
C HIS A 472 -17.49 -15.13 7.74
N VAL A 473 -17.96 -15.26 8.99
CA VAL A 473 -17.31 -14.68 10.18
C VAL A 473 -15.85 -15.14 10.29
N TYR A 474 -15.58 -16.44 10.13
CA TYR A 474 -14.22 -16.98 10.15
C TYR A 474 -13.33 -16.34 9.09
N HIS A 475 -13.81 -16.22 7.84
CA HIS A 475 -13.07 -15.60 6.75
C HIS A 475 -12.83 -14.11 6.99
N THR A 476 -13.81 -13.42 7.56
CA THR A 476 -13.71 -11.99 7.91
C THR A 476 -12.58 -11.75 8.93
N ILE A 477 -12.43 -12.64 9.92
CA ILE A 477 -11.32 -12.57 10.89
C ILE A 477 -9.97 -12.68 10.18
N ASP A 478 -9.77 -13.72 9.35
CA ASP A 478 -8.51 -13.93 8.64
C ASP A 478 -8.14 -12.76 7.73
N GLN A 479 -9.12 -12.23 6.99
CA GLN A 479 -8.90 -11.07 6.12
C GLN A 479 -8.57 -9.81 6.92
N THR A 480 -9.28 -9.55 8.03
CA THR A 480 -9.04 -8.39 8.89
C THR A 480 -7.61 -8.42 9.43
N ILE A 481 -7.17 -9.59 9.89
CA ILE A 481 -5.81 -9.79 10.43
C ILE A 481 -4.75 -9.56 9.36
N SER A 482 -4.89 -10.19 8.19
CA SER A 482 -3.91 -10.05 7.11
C SER A 482 -3.79 -8.60 6.61
N LYS A 483 -4.90 -7.86 6.60
CA LYS A 483 -4.90 -6.43 6.24
C LYS A 483 -4.27 -5.56 7.33
N ALA A 484 -4.57 -5.83 8.60
CA ALA A 484 -3.96 -5.15 9.74
C ALA A 484 -2.44 -5.38 9.79
N GLU A 485 -1.98 -6.59 9.49
CA GLU A 485 -0.56 -6.94 9.32
C GLU A 485 0.10 -6.07 8.24
N TYR A 486 -0.49 -6.03 7.04
CA TYR A 486 0.07 -5.25 5.93
C TYR A 486 0.15 -3.76 6.25
N PHE A 487 -0.92 -3.18 6.83
CA PHE A 487 -0.94 -1.77 7.21
C PHE A 487 0.03 -1.43 8.32
N HIS A 488 0.18 -2.32 9.31
CA HIS A 488 1.19 -2.18 10.35
C HIS A 488 2.61 -2.20 9.76
N ASN A 489 2.92 -3.21 8.94
CA ASN A 489 4.23 -3.32 8.29
C ASN A 489 4.54 -2.11 7.38
N SER A 490 3.53 -1.62 6.66
CA SER A 490 3.64 -0.42 5.81
C SER A 490 3.92 0.86 6.60
N ARG A 491 3.50 0.94 7.87
CA ARG A 491 3.86 2.04 8.77
C ARG A 491 5.25 1.84 9.36
N ALA A 492 5.51 0.64 9.88
CA ALA A 492 6.75 0.30 10.58
C ALA A 492 7.97 0.45 9.67
N ILE A 493 7.88 0.09 8.38
CA ILE A 493 9.01 0.09 7.43
C ILE A 493 9.72 1.45 7.32
N TYR A 494 9.04 2.57 7.56
CA TYR A 494 9.65 3.91 7.55
C TYR A 494 10.67 4.13 8.69
N GLY A 495 10.60 3.33 9.75
CA GLY A 495 11.59 3.28 10.83
C GLY A 495 12.76 2.31 10.55
N HIS A 496 12.70 1.50 9.50
CA HIS A 496 13.70 0.48 9.18
C HIS A 496 14.62 0.90 8.02
N PRO A 497 15.87 0.42 7.99
CA PRO A 497 16.68 0.55 6.79
C PRO A 497 16.05 -0.23 5.63
N PRO A 498 16.29 0.18 4.37
CA PRO A 498 15.83 -0.58 3.22
C PRO A 498 16.41 -2.00 3.26
N GLY A 499 15.58 -3.01 2.92
CA GLY A 499 16.04 -4.38 2.76
C GLY A 499 17.08 -4.53 1.64
N GLU A 500 17.66 -5.73 1.49
CA GLU A 500 18.73 -6.02 0.51
C GLU A 500 18.36 -5.61 -0.93
N LYS A 501 17.07 -5.70 -1.26
CA LYS A 501 16.55 -5.34 -2.59
C LYS A 501 15.87 -3.96 -2.66
N GLY A 502 16.06 -3.10 -1.66
CA GLY A 502 15.45 -1.76 -1.60
C GLY A 502 14.16 -1.70 -0.78
N PHE A 503 13.73 -0.46 -0.50
CA PHE A 503 12.59 -0.15 0.35
C PHE A 503 11.27 -0.66 -0.26
N TYR A 504 11.02 -0.34 -1.53
CA TYR A 504 9.77 -0.69 -2.20
C TYR A 504 9.68 -2.16 -2.56
N GLN A 505 10.83 -2.86 -2.71
CA GLN A 505 10.79 -4.31 -2.88
C GLN A 505 10.29 -4.99 -1.62
N GLN A 506 10.78 -4.58 -0.44
CA GLN A 506 10.34 -5.12 0.84
C GLN A 506 8.85 -4.83 1.10
N LEU A 507 8.40 -3.59 0.83
CA LEU A 507 6.97 -3.25 0.90
C LEU A 507 6.14 -4.09 -0.09
N GLY A 508 6.66 -4.27 -1.31
CA GLY A 508 6.04 -5.10 -2.33
C GLY A 508 5.94 -6.57 -1.92
N ASP A 509 6.90 -7.10 -1.16
CA ASP A 509 6.89 -8.47 -0.65
C ASP A 509 5.90 -8.63 0.53
N PHE A 510 5.75 -7.63 1.40
CA PHE A 510 4.62 -7.59 2.36
C PHE A 510 3.27 -7.61 1.65
N ALA A 511 3.14 -6.87 0.54
CA ALA A 511 1.90 -6.84 -0.24
C ALA A 511 1.57 -8.20 -0.91
N GLU A 512 2.57 -9.07 -1.14
CA GLU A 512 2.33 -10.43 -1.65
C GLU A 512 1.75 -11.37 -0.61
N GLN A 513 2.00 -11.09 0.68
CA GLN A 513 1.53 -11.91 1.79
C GLN A 513 0.07 -11.61 2.15
N MET A 514 -0.47 -10.47 1.67
CA MET A 514 -1.85 -10.08 1.91
C MET A 514 -2.83 -11.11 1.33
N LYS A 515 -3.61 -11.74 2.20
CA LYS A 515 -4.69 -12.66 1.83
C LYS A 515 -5.92 -11.86 1.41
N GLY A 516 -6.55 -12.29 0.31
CA GLY A 516 -7.70 -11.59 -0.24
C GLY A 516 -7.30 -10.50 -1.24
N GLY A 517 -7.80 -10.61 -2.46
CA GLY A 517 -7.12 -10.12 -3.67
C GLY A 517 -7.35 -8.66 -4.07
N GLY A 518 -7.66 -7.73 -3.17
CA GLY A 518 -7.82 -6.32 -3.60
C GLY A 518 -8.17 -5.28 -2.55
N ILE A 519 -8.07 -4.01 -2.96
CA ILE A 519 -8.54 -2.83 -2.19
C ILE A 519 -10.02 -2.95 -1.86
N ASP A 520 -10.82 -3.53 -2.76
CA ASP A 520 -12.26 -3.69 -2.57
C ASP A 520 -12.58 -4.45 -1.28
N GLU A 521 -11.82 -5.51 -0.99
CA GLU A 521 -12.04 -6.31 0.21
C GLU A 521 -11.70 -5.55 1.49
N ILE A 522 -10.71 -4.66 1.43
CA ILE A 522 -10.38 -3.76 2.55
C ILE A 522 -11.56 -2.84 2.83
N LEU A 523 -12.22 -2.36 1.78
CA LEU A 523 -13.37 -1.46 1.88
C LEU A 523 -14.67 -2.20 2.23
N MET A 524 -14.72 -3.52 2.00
CA MET A 524 -15.81 -4.40 2.45
C MET A 524 -15.70 -4.80 3.92
N LEU A 525 -14.56 -4.56 4.58
CA LEU A 525 -14.44 -4.80 6.02
C LEU A 525 -15.45 -3.94 6.81
N PRO A 526 -15.83 -4.39 8.02
CA PRO A 526 -16.55 -3.62 9.04
C PRO A 526 -16.26 -2.12 9.07
N ASP A 527 -14.97 -1.78 9.18
CA ASP A 527 -14.47 -0.41 9.31
C ASP A 527 -14.00 0.21 7.99
N GLY A 528 -14.15 -0.49 6.86
CA GLY A 528 -13.59 -0.09 5.57
C GLY A 528 -13.98 1.35 5.15
N GLN A 529 -15.21 1.76 5.41
CA GLN A 529 -15.64 3.14 5.17
C GLN A 529 -14.96 4.16 6.10
N HIS A 530 -14.87 3.87 7.39
CA HIS A 530 -14.22 4.77 8.36
C HIS A 530 -12.72 4.88 8.07
N ILE A 531 -12.08 3.78 7.65
CA ILE A 531 -10.68 3.75 7.22
C ILE A 531 -10.48 4.64 5.98
N LEU A 532 -11.38 4.57 4.98
CA LEU A 532 -11.30 5.42 3.80
C LEU A 532 -11.45 6.92 4.15
N GLU A 533 -12.37 7.24 5.06
CA GLU A 533 -12.57 8.61 5.52
C GLU A 533 -11.37 9.12 6.34
N ALA A 534 -10.79 8.27 7.18
CA ALA A 534 -9.57 8.56 7.91
C ALA A 534 -8.39 8.81 6.96
N TYR A 535 -8.26 7.98 5.93
CA TYR A 535 -7.29 8.18 4.85
C TYR A 535 -7.50 9.55 4.15
N GLN A 536 -8.71 9.84 3.66
CA GLN A 536 -8.99 11.10 2.97
C GLN A 536 -8.72 12.33 3.86
N LEU A 537 -9.07 12.25 5.14
CA LEU A 537 -8.80 13.31 6.11
C LEU A 537 -7.30 13.46 6.39
N TYR A 538 -6.59 12.35 6.61
CA TYR A 538 -5.14 12.32 6.77
C TYR A 538 -4.42 12.96 5.58
N GLU A 539 -4.80 12.59 4.36
CA GLU A 539 -4.23 13.14 3.12
C GLU A 539 -4.41 14.65 2.99
N LYS A 540 -5.59 15.16 3.39
CA LYS A 540 -5.90 16.58 3.37
C LYS A 540 -5.10 17.35 4.41
N MET A 541 -5.05 16.82 5.64
CA MET A 541 -4.27 17.40 6.74
C MET A 541 -2.79 17.41 6.44
N LEU A 542 -2.23 16.31 5.91
CA LEU A 542 -0.82 16.21 5.58
C LEU A 542 -0.39 17.27 4.57
N GLN A 543 -1.20 17.47 3.54
CA GLN A 543 -0.92 18.47 2.54
C GLN A 543 -1.10 19.90 3.07
N GLU A 544 -2.05 20.13 3.99
CA GLU A 544 -2.16 21.41 4.70
C GLU A 544 -0.94 21.67 5.59
N ASP A 545 -0.46 20.64 6.33
CA ASP A 545 0.73 20.72 7.16
C ASP A 545 1.98 21.11 6.35
N PHE A 546 2.15 20.51 5.16
CA PHE A 546 3.19 20.95 4.23
C PHE A 546 2.95 22.38 3.71
N ALA A 547 1.72 22.75 3.34
CA ALA A 547 1.40 24.08 2.83
C ALA A 547 1.67 25.19 3.85
N GLN A 548 1.28 24.98 5.12
CA GLN A 548 1.61 25.89 6.22
C GLN A 548 3.11 25.89 6.54
N LEU A 549 3.94 25.07 5.91
CA LEU A 549 5.39 25.14 5.98
C LEU A 549 6.02 25.57 4.65
N ASP A 550 5.25 26.12 3.71
CA ASP A 550 5.72 26.46 2.36
C ASP A 550 6.30 25.24 1.62
N GLN A 551 5.64 24.09 1.78
CA GLN A 551 6.05 22.81 1.22
C GLN A 551 7.50 22.48 1.59
N ARG A 552 7.85 22.66 2.87
CA ARG A 552 9.15 22.29 3.43
C ARG A 552 9.00 21.07 4.31
N HIS A 553 9.91 20.12 4.16
CA HIS A 553 9.90 18.85 4.86
C HIS A 553 10.95 18.80 5.96
N ARG A 554 10.50 18.74 7.22
CA ARG A 554 11.38 18.53 8.38
C ARG A 554 11.64 17.03 8.59
N PRO A 555 12.86 16.61 9.00
CA PRO A 555 13.18 15.19 9.18
C PRO A 555 12.30 14.48 10.22
N ASP A 556 11.83 15.18 11.24
CA ASP A 556 11.02 14.65 12.35
C ASP A 556 9.50 14.81 12.14
N GLN A 557 9.06 15.41 11.03
CA GLN A 557 7.66 15.78 10.81
C GLN A 557 6.69 14.60 10.89
N LEU A 558 7.12 13.44 10.38
CA LEU A 558 6.34 12.21 10.31
C LEU A 558 6.83 11.15 11.32
N SER A 559 7.80 11.54 12.15
CA SER A 559 8.31 10.68 13.22
C SER A 559 7.36 10.71 14.41
N ASN A 560 7.23 9.56 15.06
CA ASN A 560 6.53 9.47 16.33
C ASN A 560 7.28 10.29 17.39
N LYS A 561 6.56 11.05 18.23
CA LYS A 561 7.18 11.70 19.39
C LYS A 561 7.68 10.61 20.34
N LEU A 562 8.78 10.87 21.07
CA LEU A 562 9.25 9.97 22.14
C LEU A 562 8.05 9.61 23.04
N GLU A 563 7.86 8.31 23.32
CA GLU A 563 6.76 7.77 24.14
C GLU A 563 5.35 7.81 23.51
N ARG A 564 5.21 8.21 22.23
CA ARG A 564 3.92 8.19 21.51
C ARG A 564 3.92 7.20 20.36
N VAL A 565 2.77 6.57 20.13
CA VAL A 565 2.54 5.59 19.04
C VAL A 565 2.20 6.29 17.71
N ASN A 566 1.60 7.47 17.79
CA ASN A 566 1.13 8.25 16.65
C ASN A 566 1.89 9.57 16.50
N SER A 567 2.09 10.00 15.26
CA SER A 567 2.59 11.34 14.93
C SER A 567 1.59 12.44 15.35
N GLN A 568 2.02 13.72 15.32
CA GLN A 568 1.13 14.82 15.69
C GLN A 568 -0.09 14.92 14.77
N ILE A 569 0.11 14.71 13.48
CA ILE A 569 -0.97 14.79 12.50
C ILE A 569 -1.96 13.63 12.64
N GLU A 570 -1.48 12.43 12.96
CA GLU A 570 -2.32 11.28 13.28
C GLU A 570 -3.22 11.54 14.50
N LEU A 571 -2.70 12.22 15.53
CA LEU A 571 -3.49 12.62 16.69
C LEU A 571 -4.54 13.69 16.35
N GLU A 572 -4.25 14.59 15.41
CA GLU A 572 -5.22 15.57 14.92
C GLU A 572 -6.35 14.90 14.12
N VAL A 573 -6.02 13.94 13.24
CA VAL A 573 -7.01 13.10 12.54
C VAL A 573 -7.86 12.33 13.55
N PHE A 574 -7.23 11.66 14.51
CA PHE A 574 -7.94 10.93 15.58
C PHE A 574 -8.92 11.82 16.32
N LYS A 575 -8.51 13.03 16.73
CA LYS A 575 -9.38 13.96 17.44
C LYS A 575 -10.59 14.36 16.59
N GLN A 576 -10.37 14.70 15.32
CA GLN A 576 -11.48 15.07 14.43
C GLN A 576 -12.43 13.91 14.16
N LEU A 577 -11.91 12.69 14.00
CA LEU A 577 -12.75 11.50 13.86
C LEU A 577 -13.52 11.20 15.16
N LYS A 578 -12.92 11.38 16.34
CA LYS A 578 -13.59 11.19 17.64
C LYS A 578 -14.72 12.18 17.86
N ASP A 579 -14.50 13.45 17.52
CA ASP A 579 -15.54 14.49 17.61
C ASP A 579 -16.74 14.15 16.69
N PHE A 580 -16.46 13.46 15.58
CA PHE A 580 -17.44 13.11 14.57
C PHE A 580 -18.13 11.75 14.80
N TYR A 581 -17.40 10.80 15.38
CA TYR A 581 -17.81 9.44 15.71
C TYR A 581 -17.70 9.17 17.22
N PRO A 582 -18.44 9.91 18.07
CA PRO A 582 -18.37 9.75 19.52
C PRO A 582 -18.85 8.36 19.98
N GLU A 583 -19.57 7.64 19.13
CA GLU A 583 -20.05 6.28 19.39
C GLU A 583 -18.93 5.22 19.35
N LEU A 584 -17.85 5.48 18.61
CA LEU A 584 -16.73 4.54 18.46
C LEU A 584 -15.75 4.65 19.65
N SER A 585 -15.17 3.53 20.07
CA SER A 585 -14.16 3.55 21.15
C SER A 585 -12.86 4.19 20.68
N ASP A 586 -12.07 4.70 21.63
CA ASP A 586 -10.77 5.32 21.34
C ASP A 586 -9.81 4.32 20.65
N GLU A 587 -9.83 3.06 21.08
CA GLU A 587 -9.04 1.97 20.50
C GLU A 587 -9.42 1.72 19.03
N ARG A 588 -10.72 1.58 18.75
CA ARG A 588 -11.20 1.36 17.38
C ARG A 588 -10.87 2.53 16.47
N LEU A 589 -11.06 3.76 16.95
CA LEU A 589 -10.70 4.98 16.22
C LEU A 589 -9.19 5.06 15.94
N ARG A 590 -8.34 4.70 16.90
CA ARG A 590 -6.88 4.61 16.68
C ARG A 590 -6.53 3.60 15.60
N ASN A 591 -7.16 2.42 15.61
CA ASN A 591 -6.94 1.42 14.57
C ASN A 591 -7.40 1.90 13.18
N ILE A 592 -8.54 2.60 13.11
CA ILE A 592 -9.05 3.22 11.89
C ILE A 592 -8.03 4.24 11.34
N VAL A 593 -7.47 5.10 12.20
CA VAL A 593 -6.42 6.06 11.82
C VAL A 593 -5.16 5.34 11.35
N ASN A 594 -4.68 4.35 12.11
CA ASN A 594 -3.50 3.56 11.76
C ASN A 594 -3.67 2.88 10.40
N SER A 595 -4.84 2.29 10.14
CA SER A 595 -5.16 1.66 8.86
C SER A 595 -5.23 2.70 7.72
N GLY A 596 -5.81 3.88 7.97
CA GLY A 596 -5.85 4.98 7.00
C GLY A 596 -4.46 5.47 6.60
N VAL A 597 -3.55 5.60 7.57
CA VAL A 597 -2.11 5.88 7.32
C VAL A 597 -1.45 4.71 6.57
N GLY A 598 -1.79 3.47 6.93
CA GLY A 598 -1.33 2.27 6.21
C GLY A 598 -1.73 2.27 4.73
N ILE A 599 -2.95 2.72 4.40
CA ILE A 599 -3.38 2.92 3.00
C ILE A 599 -2.54 3.99 2.31
N SER A 600 -2.27 5.11 2.98
CA SER A 600 -1.43 6.18 2.45
C SER A 600 0.00 5.72 2.14
N ARG A 601 0.64 5.02 3.08
CA ARG A 601 2.04 4.56 2.99
C ARG A 601 2.22 3.30 2.15
N GLY A 602 1.27 2.38 2.21
CA GLY A 602 1.40 1.02 1.66
C GLY A 602 0.66 0.79 0.36
N ILE A 603 -0.45 1.48 0.10
CA ILE A 603 -1.28 1.23 -1.09
C ILE A 603 -1.07 2.33 -2.14
N PHE A 604 -1.43 3.57 -1.80
CA PHE A 604 -1.40 4.66 -2.78
C PHE A 604 -0.06 5.39 -2.84
N LEU A 605 0.76 5.29 -1.79
CA LEU A 605 2.07 5.93 -1.63
C LEU A 605 1.99 7.47 -1.54
N THR A 606 0.82 8.01 -1.19
CA THR A 606 0.54 9.44 -1.24
C THR A 606 1.30 10.25 -0.20
N GLU A 607 1.58 9.69 0.99
CA GLU A 607 2.46 10.33 1.97
C GLU A 607 3.90 10.48 1.46
N SER A 608 4.46 9.42 0.85
CA SER A 608 5.78 9.50 0.20
C SER A 608 5.80 10.52 -0.92
N GLU A 609 4.77 10.56 -1.77
CA GLU A 609 4.68 11.53 -2.86
C GLU A 609 4.62 12.98 -2.37
N LYS A 610 3.79 13.26 -1.36
CA LYS A 610 3.68 14.60 -0.75
C LYS A 610 4.98 15.01 -0.06
N SER A 611 5.61 14.08 0.64
CA SER A 611 6.89 14.29 1.30
C SER A 611 8.04 14.49 0.31
N ALA A 612 8.01 13.80 -0.83
CA ALA A 612 8.96 13.95 -1.94
C ALA A 612 8.72 15.23 -2.75
N TYR A 613 7.48 15.73 -2.76
CA TYR A 613 7.16 17.03 -3.33
C TYR A 613 7.76 18.14 -2.48
N ALA A 614 7.79 18.05 -1.15
CA ALA A 614 8.30 19.12 -0.29
C ALA A 614 9.84 19.29 -0.35
N ASP A 615 10.35 20.51 -0.18
CA ASP A 615 11.80 20.78 -0.19
C ASP A 615 12.43 20.40 1.17
N PRO A 616 13.57 19.70 1.22
CA PRO A 616 14.18 19.27 2.48
C PRO A 616 14.82 20.45 3.23
N ILE A 617 14.59 20.51 4.55
CA ILE A 617 15.12 21.54 5.45
C ILE A 617 15.62 20.94 6.77
N ASP A 618 16.18 21.78 7.65
CA ASP A 618 16.57 21.38 9.01
C ASP A 618 15.37 21.04 9.91
N SER A 619 15.67 20.50 11.11
CA SER A 619 14.66 20.18 12.13
C SER A 619 13.97 21.41 12.74
N GLU A 620 14.60 22.59 12.68
CA GLU A 620 14.03 23.84 13.20
C GLU A 620 13.01 24.48 12.25
N GLY A 621 12.83 23.94 11.04
CA GLY A 621 11.98 24.61 10.05
C GLY A 621 12.71 25.73 9.30
N LYS A 622 14.01 25.94 9.56
CA LYS A 622 14.82 27.09 9.14
C LYS A 622 15.91 26.66 8.15
N GLY A 623 16.59 27.65 7.58
CA GLY A 623 17.53 27.45 6.49
C GLY A 623 18.67 26.47 6.81
N MET A 624 19.31 26.02 5.73
CA MET A 624 20.25 24.91 5.60
C MET A 624 19.62 23.53 5.57
N ILE A 625 20.25 22.69 4.77
CA ILE A 625 19.89 21.30 4.59
C ILE A 625 20.66 20.50 5.65
N ALA A 626 19.95 19.83 6.56
CA ALA A 626 20.58 19.10 7.65
C ALA A 626 20.50 17.57 7.46
N SER A 627 21.57 16.89 7.88
CA SER A 627 21.71 15.44 7.88
C SER A 627 21.35 14.88 9.25
N TYR A 628 20.29 14.07 9.36
CA TYR A 628 19.89 13.39 10.59
C TYR A 628 19.35 11.97 10.33
N SER A 629 19.35 11.15 11.38
CA SER A 629 19.28 9.68 11.44
C SER A 629 17.97 9.02 10.98
N THR A 630 17.12 9.68 10.21
CA THR A 630 15.84 9.09 9.75
C THR A 630 16.04 8.29 8.47
N ASN A 631 15.54 7.06 8.44
CA ASN A 631 15.55 6.19 7.25
C ASN A 631 14.50 6.60 6.20
N ASP A 632 13.83 7.74 6.38
CA ASP A 632 12.77 8.24 5.50
C ASP A 632 13.27 8.48 4.08
N ALA A 633 14.55 8.81 3.90
CA ALA A 633 15.18 9.01 2.60
C ALA A 633 14.96 7.83 1.63
N GLY A 634 14.96 6.59 2.12
CA GLY A 634 14.69 5.39 1.30
C GLY A 634 13.32 5.46 0.62
N SER A 635 12.30 5.91 1.35
CA SER A 635 10.92 6.07 0.86
C SER A 635 10.71 7.29 -0.06
N LEU A 636 11.68 8.18 -0.19
CA LEU A 636 11.54 9.40 -0.99
C LEU A 636 12.36 9.35 -2.27
N ASN A 637 13.49 8.65 -2.28
CA ASN A 637 14.48 8.76 -3.33
C ASN A 637 14.00 8.36 -4.73
N VAL A 638 13.10 7.39 -4.84
CA VAL A 638 12.54 6.97 -6.12
C VAL A 638 11.62 8.04 -6.74
N PHE A 639 10.96 8.83 -5.88
CA PHE A 639 10.07 9.92 -6.27
C PHE A 639 10.82 11.24 -6.40
N ASN A 640 11.82 11.50 -5.56
CA ASN A 640 12.66 12.68 -5.62
C ASN A 640 14.02 12.40 -4.94
N PRO A 641 15.05 12.02 -5.71
CA PRO A 641 16.39 11.73 -5.16
C PRO A 641 17.07 12.96 -4.55
N MET A 642 16.53 14.17 -4.77
CA MET A 642 17.03 15.38 -4.11
C MET A 642 16.93 15.33 -2.60
N HIS A 643 15.99 14.56 -2.04
CA HIS A 643 15.91 14.35 -0.60
C HIS A 643 17.13 13.63 -0.05
N THR A 644 17.89 12.88 -0.84
CA THR A 644 19.20 12.37 -0.40
C THR A 644 20.32 13.32 -0.79
N ILE A 645 20.32 13.80 -2.04
CA ILE A 645 21.41 14.63 -2.57
C ILE A 645 21.59 15.91 -1.77
N LEU A 646 20.51 16.63 -1.46
CA LEU A 646 20.58 17.87 -0.69
C LEU A 646 20.92 17.56 0.78
N ARG A 647 20.25 16.56 1.35
CA ARG A 647 20.18 16.24 2.79
C ARG A 647 21.49 15.75 3.39
N TRP A 648 22.34 15.11 2.59
CA TRP A 648 23.60 14.51 3.01
C TRP A 648 24.85 15.19 2.44
N GLN A 649 24.71 16.37 1.79
CA GLN A 649 25.83 17.15 1.27
C GLN A 649 25.98 18.46 2.06
N GLY A 650 27.20 18.81 2.46
CA GLY A 650 27.49 20.14 3.02
C GLY A 650 27.30 21.24 1.96
N GLU A 651 27.00 22.47 2.37
CA GLU A 651 26.74 23.61 1.46
C GLU A 651 27.84 23.81 0.40
N HIS A 652 29.10 23.51 0.74
CA HIS A 652 30.26 23.61 -0.15
C HIS A 652 30.47 22.42 -1.10
N PHE A 653 29.64 21.37 -1.00
CA PHE A 653 29.79 20.12 -1.76
C PHE A 653 28.63 19.82 -2.72
N MET A 654 27.66 20.74 -2.87
CA MET A 654 26.56 20.57 -3.83
C MET A 654 27.10 20.45 -5.25
N ASN A 655 26.85 19.30 -5.89
CA ASN A 655 27.35 19.08 -7.24
C ASN A 655 26.60 19.94 -8.26
N SER A 656 27.35 20.77 -8.99
CA SER A 656 26.82 21.70 -9.99
C SER A 656 26.10 21.03 -11.15
N MET A 657 26.36 19.74 -11.39
CA MET A 657 25.69 18.92 -12.41
C MET A 657 24.17 18.91 -12.26
N TYR A 658 23.67 18.82 -11.02
CA TYR A 658 22.22 18.79 -10.76
C TYR A 658 21.53 20.11 -11.12
N PHE A 659 22.27 21.20 -11.14
CA PHE A 659 21.81 22.54 -11.45
C PHE A 659 22.21 22.96 -12.86
N MET A 660 22.34 22.01 -13.78
CA MET A 660 22.59 22.30 -15.19
C MET A 660 21.27 22.46 -15.94
N PRO A 661 21.17 23.39 -16.91
CA PRO A 661 20.01 23.49 -17.78
C PRO A 661 19.85 22.19 -18.60
N VAL A 662 18.60 21.79 -18.81
CA VAL A 662 18.27 20.59 -19.59
C VAL A 662 18.31 20.89 -21.09
N GLU A 663 17.84 22.07 -21.48
CA GLU A 663 17.87 22.54 -22.86
C GLU A 663 19.19 23.26 -23.20
N GLY A 664 19.52 23.34 -24.49
CA GLY A 664 20.63 24.14 -24.98
C GLY A 664 20.35 25.65 -24.89
N GLN A 665 21.35 26.46 -24.53
CA GLN A 665 21.19 27.91 -24.48
C GLN A 665 21.11 28.51 -25.90
N PRO A 666 20.13 29.40 -26.19
CA PRO A 666 20.16 30.22 -27.40
C PRO A 666 21.38 31.15 -27.41
N GLY A 667 22.19 31.08 -28.46
CA GLY A 667 23.42 31.88 -28.62
C GLY A 667 24.69 31.15 -28.17
N PRO A 668 25.82 31.86 -27.97
CA PRO A 668 27.07 31.23 -27.56
C PRO A 668 26.96 30.66 -26.14
N TRP A 669 27.37 29.40 -25.98
CA TRP A 669 27.45 28.72 -24.70
C TRP A 669 28.52 29.36 -23.79
N ASP A 670 28.15 29.59 -22.52
CA ASP A 670 28.99 30.16 -21.47
C ASP A 670 28.70 29.47 -20.11
N HIS A 671 29.65 28.66 -19.64
CA HIS A 671 29.49 27.92 -18.38
C HIS A 671 29.36 28.84 -17.15
N ARG A 672 29.93 30.06 -17.16
CA ARG A 672 29.83 30.98 -16.01
C ARG A 672 28.41 31.52 -15.83
N LYS A 673 27.71 31.72 -16.95
CA LYS A 673 26.28 32.04 -16.91
C LYS A 673 25.48 30.87 -16.32
N SER A 674 25.83 29.63 -16.68
CA SER A 674 25.24 28.43 -16.08
C SER A 674 25.48 28.35 -14.57
N MET A 675 26.71 28.61 -14.10
CA MET A 675 27.01 28.68 -12.66
C MET A 675 26.21 29.78 -11.93
N SER A 676 26.07 30.95 -12.55
CA SER A 676 25.24 32.03 -11.97
C SER A 676 23.77 31.63 -11.87
N ASN A 677 23.23 30.95 -12.88
CA ASN A 677 21.87 30.40 -12.85
C ASN A 677 21.72 29.32 -11.78
N ALA A 678 22.71 28.43 -11.62
CA ALA A 678 22.74 27.43 -10.57
C ALA A 678 22.73 28.08 -9.17
N ALA A 679 23.57 29.08 -8.94
CA ALA A 679 23.59 29.82 -7.66
C ALA A 679 22.25 30.50 -7.36
N LYS A 680 21.64 31.18 -8.35
CA LYS A 680 20.30 31.76 -8.23
C LYS A 680 19.23 30.71 -7.93
N TYR A 681 19.34 29.52 -8.52
CA TYR A 681 18.44 28.42 -8.25
C TYR A 681 18.61 27.91 -6.80
N ILE A 682 19.84 27.70 -6.34
CA ILE A 682 20.13 27.31 -4.95
C ILE A 682 19.57 28.35 -3.97
N ASP A 683 19.75 29.64 -4.23
CA ASP A 683 19.16 30.71 -3.43
C ASP A 683 17.63 30.65 -3.41
N SER A 684 16.99 30.26 -4.53
CA SER A 684 15.54 30.06 -4.59
C SER A 684 15.07 28.91 -3.69
N LEU A 685 15.88 27.86 -3.56
CA LEU A 685 15.59 26.68 -2.74
C LEU A 685 15.81 26.97 -1.25
N LEU A 686 16.90 27.64 -0.89
CA LEU A 686 17.22 27.95 0.51
C LEU A 686 16.36 29.09 1.08
N VAL A 687 16.14 30.15 0.30
CA VAL A 687 15.48 31.39 0.76
C VAL A 687 14.01 31.44 0.36
N GLY A 688 13.56 30.58 -0.58
CA GLY A 688 12.18 30.60 -1.08
C GLY A 688 11.89 31.75 -2.05
N LYS A 689 12.91 32.39 -2.62
CA LYS A 689 12.73 33.46 -3.62
C LYS A 689 12.16 32.86 -4.93
N GLY A 690 11.31 33.62 -5.61
CA GLY A 690 10.77 33.22 -6.92
C GLY A 690 11.83 33.07 -8.01
N ARG A 691 11.48 32.39 -9.11
CA ARG A 691 12.38 32.09 -10.26
C ARG A 691 12.71 33.28 -11.18
N GLY A 692 12.26 34.49 -10.83
CA GLY A 692 12.43 35.71 -11.64
C GLY A 692 11.52 35.74 -12.87
N THR A 693 11.41 36.91 -13.52
CA THR A 693 10.55 37.10 -14.71
C THR A 693 11.33 37.63 -15.92
N GLY A 694 10.81 37.41 -17.12
CA GLY A 694 11.35 37.99 -18.35
C GLY A 694 12.76 37.47 -18.67
N LYS A 695 13.71 38.38 -18.89
CA LYS A 695 15.10 38.03 -19.27
C LYS A 695 15.93 37.47 -18.11
N ASP A 696 15.46 37.66 -16.88
CA ASP A 696 16.10 37.17 -15.65
C ASP A 696 15.52 35.83 -15.17
N ALA A 697 14.52 35.29 -15.88
CA ALA A 697 13.91 34.00 -15.56
C ALA A 697 14.93 32.86 -15.69
N LEU A 698 14.91 31.96 -14.71
CA LEU A 698 15.76 30.76 -14.74
C LEU A 698 15.29 29.80 -15.84
N PRO A 699 16.22 29.19 -16.61
CA PRO A 699 15.87 28.11 -17.52
C PRO A 699 15.40 26.87 -16.73
N GLU A 700 14.78 25.91 -17.41
CA GLU A 700 14.49 24.61 -16.79
C GLU A 700 15.81 23.91 -16.42
N MET A 701 15.95 23.64 -15.13
CA MET A 701 17.15 23.02 -14.55
C MET A 701 16.91 21.51 -14.39
N PHE A 702 17.97 20.70 -14.48
CA PHE A 702 17.86 19.25 -14.34
C PHE A 702 17.26 18.83 -13.00
N ILE A 703 17.53 19.59 -11.94
CA ILE A 703 16.90 19.43 -10.63
C ILE A 703 15.37 19.53 -10.64
N ASP A 704 14.78 20.32 -11.54
CA ASP A 704 13.33 20.37 -11.69
C ASP A 704 12.80 19.09 -12.35
N SER A 705 13.59 18.48 -13.24
CA SER A 705 13.26 17.20 -13.88
C SER A 705 13.50 15.99 -12.96
N MET A 706 14.20 16.15 -11.84
CA MET A 706 14.43 15.05 -10.88
C MET A 706 13.20 14.73 -10.02
N MET A 707 12.24 15.64 -9.95
CA MET A 707 10.95 15.42 -9.28
C MET A 707 10.09 14.48 -10.11
N ASP A 708 9.76 13.31 -9.55
CA ASP A 708 9.07 12.20 -10.19
C ASP A 708 9.72 11.80 -11.53
N LEU A 709 11.06 11.79 -11.57
CA LEU A 709 11.85 11.52 -12.76
C LEU A 709 11.51 10.16 -13.42
N THR A 710 11.11 9.19 -12.59
CA THR A 710 10.74 7.83 -12.98
C THR A 710 9.25 7.73 -13.37
N ASN A 711 8.49 8.82 -13.19
CA ASN A 711 7.06 8.96 -13.43
C ASN A 711 6.24 7.87 -12.71
N VAL A 712 6.68 7.44 -11.53
CA VAL A 712 6.01 6.39 -10.73
C VAL A 712 5.06 6.98 -9.68
N GLY A 713 4.93 8.30 -9.61
CA GLY A 713 3.95 9.01 -8.81
C GLY A 713 2.50 8.77 -9.27
N GLY A 714 1.63 8.49 -8.31
CA GLY A 714 0.18 8.39 -8.44
C GLY A 714 -0.33 7.04 -8.96
N PRO A 715 -1.51 6.60 -8.54
CA PRO A 715 -2.11 5.34 -9.01
C PRO A 715 -2.49 5.40 -10.49
N GLY A 716 -2.93 6.57 -11.00
CA GLY A 716 -3.36 6.72 -12.39
C GLY A 716 -2.24 6.64 -13.46
N LYS A 717 -0.97 6.77 -13.08
CA LYS A 717 0.17 6.81 -14.02
C LYS A 717 0.88 5.48 -14.20
N ARG A 718 0.77 4.56 -13.24
CA ARG A 718 1.49 3.28 -13.23
C ARG A 718 0.67 2.19 -13.93
N LYS A 719 1.27 1.46 -14.88
CA LYS A 719 0.62 0.33 -15.56
C LYS A 719 0.09 -0.74 -14.61
N GLY A 720 0.74 -0.94 -13.45
CA GLY A 720 0.32 -1.91 -12.44
C GLY A 720 -1.13 -1.77 -11.97
N TRP A 721 -1.66 -0.53 -11.92
CA TRP A 721 -3.01 -0.23 -11.43
C TRP A 721 -4.13 -0.58 -12.39
N ARG A 722 -3.86 -0.59 -13.71
CA ARG A 722 -4.86 -0.98 -14.72
C ARG A 722 -6.20 -0.23 -14.55
N THR A 723 -6.15 1.06 -14.21
CA THR A 723 -7.30 1.87 -13.77
C THR A 723 -8.51 1.81 -14.71
N LYS A 724 -8.28 1.69 -16.02
CA LYS A 724 -9.36 1.47 -17.00
C LYS A 724 -10.27 0.29 -16.61
N TYR A 725 -9.69 -0.85 -16.25
CA TYR A 725 -10.42 -2.05 -15.87
C TYR A 725 -11.21 -1.87 -14.56
N SER A 726 -10.72 -1.02 -13.65
CA SER A 726 -11.43 -0.70 -12.40
C SER A 726 -12.66 0.19 -12.59
N LEU A 727 -12.74 0.91 -13.71
CA LEU A 727 -13.82 1.84 -14.04
C LEU A 727 -14.78 1.29 -15.11
N GLU A 728 -14.30 0.33 -15.90
CA GLU A 728 -15.03 -0.24 -17.05
C GLU A 728 -16.39 -0.82 -16.70
N GLY A 729 -16.59 -1.30 -15.46
CA GLY A 729 -17.90 -1.75 -14.98
C GLY A 729 -18.97 -0.66 -14.96
N HIS A 730 -18.58 0.62 -15.02
CA HIS A 730 -19.51 1.76 -14.92
C HIS A 730 -19.77 2.46 -16.25
N PHE A 731 -19.15 2.01 -17.34
CA PHE A 731 -19.33 2.64 -18.65
C PHE A 731 -20.71 2.34 -19.22
N ALA A 732 -21.34 3.37 -19.79
CA ALA A 732 -22.58 3.23 -20.52
C ALA A 732 -22.27 3.12 -22.01
N TYR A 733 -22.90 2.15 -22.68
CA TYR A 733 -22.71 1.91 -24.11
C TYR A 733 -24.01 2.16 -24.87
N ASP A 734 -23.88 2.71 -26.07
CA ASP A 734 -24.98 2.80 -27.03
C ASP A 734 -25.15 1.46 -27.78
N PRO A 735 -26.29 1.24 -28.46
CA PRO A 735 -26.58 -0.04 -29.12
C PRO A 735 -25.56 -0.47 -30.19
N ASP A 736 -24.78 0.47 -30.72
CA ASP A 736 -23.72 0.22 -31.69
C ASP A 736 -22.37 -0.17 -31.05
N GLY A 737 -22.31 -0.23 -29.71
CA GLY A 737 -21.12 -0.57 -28.93
C GLY A 737 -20.19 0.61 -28.66
N THR A 738 -20.55 1.83 -29.07
CA THR A 738 -19.80 3.04 -28.71
C THR A 738 -20.12 3.51 -27.29
N ILE A 739 -19.19 4.21 -26.63
CA ILE A 739 -19.40 4.72 -25.28
C ILE A 739 -20.33 5.93 -25.34
N ASN A 740 -21.43 5.87 -24.60
CA ASN A 740 -22.30 7.02 -24.36
C ASN A 740 -21.57 7.98 -23.40
N ALA A 741 -20.97 9.03 -23.94
CA ALA A 741 -20.09 9.91 -23.19
C ALA A 741 -20.81 10.68 -22.06
N PRO A 742 -22.03 11.23 -22.25
CA PRO A 742 -22.75 11.89 -21.16
C PRO A 742 -23.05 10.96 -19.98
N LYS A 743 -23.59 9.76 -20.23
CA LYS A 743 -23.92 8.81 -19.16
C LYS A 743 -22.67 8.27 -18.46
N THR A 744 -21.62 8.00 -19.24
CA THR A 744 -20.35 7.53 -18.68
C THR A 744 -19.70 8.61 -17.84
N PHE A 745 -19.69 9.87 -18.29
CA PHE A 745 -19.17 10.98 -17.49
C PHE A 745 -19.90 11.13 -16.15
N LYS A 746 -21.24 11.02 -16.14
CA LYS A 746 -22.03 11.03 -14.89
C LYS A 746 -21.62 9.92 -13.93
N ALA A 747 -21.33 8.74 -14.46
CA ALA A 747 -20.86 7.62 -13.65
C ALA A 747 -19.47 7.89 -13.07
N MET A 748 -18.53 8.42 -13.86
CA MET A 748 -17.20 8.80 -13.39
C MET A 748 -17.25 9.91 -12.34
N GLU A 749 -18.14 10.88 -12.54
CA GLU A 749 -18.37 11.97 -11.59
C GLU A 749 -18.91 11.49 -10.24
N ALA A 750 -19.75 10.45 -10.24
CA ALA A 750 -20.23 9.83 -9.00
C ALA A 750 -19.06 9.26 -8.16
N ILE A 751 -18.04 8.72 -8.82
CA ILE A 751 -16.82 8.16 -8.19
C ILE A 751 -15.93 9.29 -7.67
N GLY A 752 -15.62 10.29 -8.50
CA GLY A 752 -14.85 11.47 -8.11
C GLY A 752 -13.74 11.85 -9.09
N TYR A 753 -12.78 12.65 -8.63
CA TYR A 753 -11.77 13.29 -9.49
C TYR A 753 -10.96 12.30 -10.33
N GLU A 754 -10.41 11.23 -9.75
CA GLU A 754 -9.53 10.30 -10.47
C GLU A 754 -10.26 9.59 -11.63
N ALA A 755 -11.54 9.29 -11.47
CA ALA A 755 -12.36 8.70 -12.52
C ALA A 755 -12.63 9.70 -13.68
N ILE A 756 -12.91 10.97 -13.35
CA ILE A 756 -13.06 12.03 -14.37
C ILE A 756 -11.73 12.27 -15.09
N PHE A 757 -10.63 12.34 -14.34
CA PHE A 757 -9.29 12.50 -14.89
C PHE A 757 -8.93 11.35 -15.82
N ASN A 758 -9.23 10.10 -15.44
CA ASN A 758 -9.02 8.93 -16.29
C ASN A 758 -9.87 8.98 -17.57
N PHE A 759 -11.15 9.34 -17.47
CA PHE A 759 -12.05 9.50 -18.62
C PHE A 759 -11.51 10.48 -19.66
N TYR A 760 -10.96 11.60 -19.18
CA TYR A 760 -10.33 12.62 -20.02
C TYR A 760 -8.99 12.17 -20.60
N THR A 761 -8.05 11.75 -19.76
CA THR A 761 -6.65 11.47 -20.14
C THR A 761 -6.49 10.23 -21.01
N THR A 762 -7.36 9.24 -20.86
CA THR A 762 -7.35 8.03 -21.69
C THR A 762 -8.26 8.15 -22.92
N GLU A 763 -8.77 9.35 -23.18
CA GLU A 763 -9.64 9.69 -24.32
C GLU A 763 -10.86 8.76 -24.49
N GLN A 764 -11.48 8.34 -23.37
CA GLN A 764 -12.51 7.28 -23.38
C GLN A 764 -13.78 7.65 -24.14
N ALA A 765 -14.08 8.94 -24.28
CA ALA A 765 -15.20 9.41 -25.10
C ALA A 765 -15.05 9.06 -26.60
N GLY A 766 -13.85 8.64 -27.02
CA GLY A 766 -13.58 8.23 -28.39
C GLY A 766 -13.25 9.40 -29.32
N GLU A 767 -12.30 9.16 -30.22
CA GLU A 767 -11.73 10.17 -31.10
C GLU A 767 -12.78 10.82 -32.04
N LYS A 768 -13.81 10.06 -32.45
CA LYS A 768 -14.93 10.56 -33.27
C LYS A 768 -15.73 11.65 -32.58
N LEU A 769 -16.14 11.43 -31.32
CA LEU A 769 -16.91 12.40 -30.54
C LEU A 769 -16.14 13.69 -30.35
N MET A 770 -14.84 13.59 -30.05
CA MET A 770 -13.99 14.75 -29.79
C MET A 770 -13.89 15.67 -31.01
N LYS A 771 -13.74 15.09 -32.21
CA LYS A 771 -13.57 15.82 -33.48
C LYS A 771 -14.88 16.26 -34.13
N SER A 772 -16.02 15.67 -33.73
CA SER A 772 -17.31 15.88 -34.39
C SER A 772 -17.70 17.36 -34.52
N THR A 773 -18.25 17.71 -35.68
CA THR A 773 -18.87 19.02 -35.92
C THR A 773 -20.26 18.82 -36.46
N LYS A 774 -21.12 19.84 -36.37
CA LYS A 774 -22.48 19.80 -36.95
C LYS A 774 -22.51 19.42 -38.44
N ASN A 775 -21.40 19.59 -39.15
CA ASN A 775 -21.28 19.33 -40.58
C ASN A 775 -20.65 17.97 -40.91
N THR A 776 -19.96 17.34 -39.95
CA THR A 776 -19.19 16.09 -40.17
C THR A 776 -19.91 14.89 -39.56
N ASP A 777 -20.36 15.03 -38.31
CA ASP A 777 -21.10 14.01 -37.58
C ASP A 777 -22.11 14.71 -36.63
N PRO A 778 -23.33 14.99 -37.12
CA PRO A 778 -24.33 15.76 -36.37
C PRO A 778 -24.77 15.09 -35.06
N ASP A 779 -24.86 13.75 -35.03
CA ASP A 779 -25.32 13.00 -33.88
C ASP A 779 -24.26 13.04 -32.77
N GLN A 780 -23.00 12.77 -33.10
CA GLN A 780 -21.88 12.90 -32.18
C GLN A 780 -21.64 14.35 -31.73
N ALA A 781 -21.90 15.33 -32.60
CA ALA A 781 -21.82 16.74 -32.23
C ALA A 781 -22.94 17.15 -31.24
N LYS A 782 -24.13 16.55 -31.37
CA LYS A 782 -25.23 16.73 -30.43
C LYS A 782 -24.90 16.08 -29.08
N GLU A 783 -24.43 14.84 -29.07
CA GLU A 783 -23.99 14.14 -27.86
C GLU A 783 -22.89 14.93 -27.12
N LYS A 784 -21.88 15.42 -27.84
CA LYS A 784 -20.85 16.31 -27.28
C LYS A 784 -21.46 17.58 -26.67
N LYS A 785 -22.43 18.21 -27.33
CA LYS A 785 -23.10 19.40 -26.77
C LYS A 785 -23.90 19.05 -25.50
N GLU A 786 -24.54 17.88 -25.44
CA GLU A 786 -25.24 17.41 -24.25
C GLU A 786 -24.29 17.18 -23.07
N LEU A 787 -23.13 16.56 -23.30
CA LEU A 787 -22.07 16.43 -22.31
C LEU A 787 -21.62 17.81 -21.79
N PHE A 788 -21.31 18.75 -22.70
CA PHE A 788 -20.88 20.10 -22.32
C PHE A 788 -21.95 20.85 -21.56
N ARG A 789 -23.22 20.74 -21.97
CA ARG A 789 -24.36 21.35 -21.30
C ARG A 789 -24.50 20.86 -19.87
N TYR A 790 -24.40 19.55 -19.67
CA TYR A 790 -24.44 18.95 -18.34
C TYR A 790 -23.32 19.49 -17.43
N ILE A 791 -22.07 19.43 -17.91
CA ILE A 791 -20.90 19.90 -17.16
C ILE A 791 -20.98 21.40 -16.87
N PHE A 792 -21.34 22.20 -17.87
CA PHE A 792 -21.38 23.66 -17.77
C PHE A 792 -22.43 24.11 -16.77
N LYS A 793 -23.65 23.58 -16.88
CA LYS A 793 -24.73 23.86 -15.92
C LYS A 793 -24.28 23.57 -14.50
N ARG A 794 -23.53 22.49 -14.30
CA ARG A 794 -23.13 21.99 -12.99
C ARG A 794 -21.96 22.76 -12.35
N TYR A 795 -20.92 23.06 -13.13
CA TYR A 795 -19.66 23.59 -12.59
C TYR A 795 -19.29 25.00 -13.05
N PHE A 796 -19.84 25.46 -14.18
CA PHE A 796 -19.50 26.77 -14.75
C PHE A 796 -20.53 27.83 -14.38
N SER A 797 -21.81 27.47 -14.27
CA SER A 797 -22.84 28.39 -13.81
C SER A 797 -22.70 28.66 -12.30
N GLU A 798 -22.80 29.93 -11.90
CA GLU A 798 -22.89 30.29 -10.48
C GLU A 798 -24.23 29.84 -9.89
N ASN A 799 -25.31 29.85 -10.68
CA ASN A 799 -26.63 29.37 -10.28
C ASN A 799 -27.16 28.32 -11.28
N PRO A 800 -26.94 27.02 -11.01
CA PRO A 800 -27.36 25.92 -11.88
C PRO A 800 -28.88 25.87 -12.14
N GLU A 801 -29.72 26.36 -11.22
CA GLU A 801 -31.18 26.34 -11.36
C GLU A 801 -31.67 27.34 -12.41
N ASN A 802 -30.96 28.47 -12.56
CA ASN A 802 -31.29 29.56 -13.49
C ASN A 802 -30.44 29.53 -14.77
N PHE A 803 -29.80 28.40 -15.08
CA PHE A 803 -28.96 28.23 -16.26
C PHE A 803 -29.71 28.54 -17.56
N GLN A 804 -29.12 29.39 -18.41
CA GLN A 804 -29.61 29.67 -19.76
C GLN A 804 -28.70 29.08 -20.83
N GLU A 805 -29.27 28.46 -21.86
CA GLU A 805 -28.50 27.86 -22.97
C GLU A 805 -27.59 28.87 -23.68
N ALA A 806 -27.98 30.14 -23.72
CA ALA A 806 -27.19 31.23 -24.27
C ALA A 806 -25.84 31.43 -23.55
N GLU A 807 -25.75 31.13 -22.25
CA GLU A 807 -24.50 31.23 -21.49
C GLU A 807 -23.48 30.20 -21.96
N LEU A 808 -23.93 28.96 -22.18
CA LEU A 808 -23.11 27.88 -22.74
C LEU A 808 -22.66 28.24 -24.16
N ASP A 809 -23.59 28.65 -25.02
CA ASP A 809 -23.27 28.97 -26.42
C ASP A 809 -22.27 30.14 -26.52
N ASN A 810 -22.41 31.15 -25.66
CA ASN A 810 -21.45 32.25 -25.54
C ASN A 810 -20.08 31.77 -25.06
N TYR A 811 -20.04 30.86 -24.08
CA TYR A 811 -18.80 30.29 -23.58
C TYR A 811 -18.08 29.45 -24.65
N LEU A 812 -18.81 28.54 -25.30
CA LEU A 812 -18.26 27.68 -26.36
C LEU A 812 -17.76 28.51 -27.55
N SER A 813 -18.43 29.61 -27.90
CA SER A 813 -17.97 30.52 -28.95
C SER A 813 -16.63 31.18 -28.61
N LYS A 814 -16.45 31.64 -27.36
CA LYS A 814 -15.17 32.17 -26.88
C LYS A 814 -14.09 31.09 -26.82
N LEU A 815 -14.46 29.89 -26.38
CA LEU A 815 -13.54 28.76 -26.28
C LEU A 815 -13.08 28.28 -27.66
N GLN A 816 -13.95 28.32 -28.66
CA GLN A 816 -13.62 27.98 -30.04
C GLN A 816 -12.56 28.91 -30.62
N ILE A 817 -12.58 30.21 -30.29
CA ILE A 817 -11.51 31.15 -30.67
C ILE A 817 -10.17 30.71 -30.05
N LYS A 818 -10.16 30.37 -28.77
CA LYS A 818 -8.95 29.84 -28.10
C LYS A 818 -8.49 28.50 -28.70
N GLY A 819 -9.45 27.64 -29.08
CA GLY A 819 -9.17 26.38 -29.77
C GLY A 819 -8.54 26.62 -31.15
N GLU A 820 -9.03 27.62 -31.89
CA GLU A 820 -8.44 28.06 -33.16
C GLU A 820 -7.02 28.59 -32.97
N GLU A 821 -6.78 29.42 -31.95
CA GLU A 821 -5.45 29.91 -31.59
C GLU A 821 -4.49 28.78 -31.23
N LYS A 822 -4.93 27.81 -30.41
CA LYS A 822 -4.13 26.64 -30.00
C LYS A 822 -3.79 25.75 -31.21
N ALA A 823 -4.76 25.49 -32.09
CA ALA A 823 -4.55 24.77 -33.33
C ALA A 823 -3.57 25.51 -34.28
N LEU A 824 -3.68 26.85 -34.38
CA LEU A 824 -2.74 27.68 -35.14
C LEU A 824 -1.33 27.67 -34.54
N ASP A 825 -1.20 27.66 -33.22
CA ASP A 825 0.09 27.60 -32.54
C ASP A 825 0.78 26.27 -32.80
N GLN A 826 0.09 25.14 -32.60
CA GLN A 826 0.61 23.79 -32.88
C GLN A 826 1.09 23.65 -34.33
N LEU A 827 0.41 24.28 -35.30
CA LEU A 827 0.86 24.33 -36.69
C LEU A 827 2.18 25.09 -36.87
N LYS A 828 2.33 26.22 -36.17
CA LYS A 828 3.52 27.10 -36.28
C LYS A 828 4.73 26.52 -35.57
N THR A 829 4.54 26.00 -34.35
CA THR A 829 5.62 25.60 -33.44
C THR A 829 6.00 24.13 -33.59
N LYS A 830 5.01 23.23 -33.65
CA LYS A 830 5.24 21.78 -33.71
C LYS A 830 5.13 21.21 -35.12
N GLY A 831 4.47 21.92 -36.03
CA GLY A 831 4.20 21.46 -37.39
C GLY A 831 3.54 20.08 -37.42
N GLN A 832 2.72 19.79 -36.40
CA GLN A 832 1.97 18.56 -36.26
C GLN A 832 0.78 18.58 -37.24
N PRO A 833 0.45 17.43 -37.82
CA PRO A 833 -0.73 17.31 -38.66
C PRO A 833 -2.01 17.29 -37.83
N PHE A 834 -3.13 17.64 -38.47
CA PHE A 834 -4.42 17.65 -37.80
C PHE A 834 -4.88 16.24 -37.50
N LYS A 835 -5.03 15.92 -36.21
CA LYS A 835 -5.79 14.74 -35.79
C LYS A 835 -7.18 14.77 -36.44
N GLY A 836 -7.81 15.95 -36.53
CA GLY A 836 -9.15 16.16 -37.07
C GLY A 836 -9.44 15.61 -38.47
N GLY A 837 -8.45 15.57 -39.39
CA GLY A 837 -8.68 15.34 -40.82
C GLY A 837 -9.01 16.62 -41.59
N SER A 838 -9.81 17.53 -41.01
CA SER A 838 -10.03 18.91 -41.48
C SER A 838 -9.63 19.98 -40.45
N TRP A 839 -9.58 21.24 -40.88
CA TRP A 839 -9.33 22.38 -39.99
C TRP A 839 -10.43 22.49 -38.93
N GLU A 840 -11.69 22.38 -39.35
CA GLU A 840 -12.85 22.47 -38.49
C GLU A 840 -12.86 21.35 -37.43
N GLU A 841 -12.51 20.12 -37.80
CA GLU A 841 -12.40 18.99 -36.87
C GLU A 841 -11.22 19.15 -35.90
N GLN A 842 -10.09 19.74 -36.35
CA GLN A 842 -8.98 20.05 -35.44
C GLN A 842 -9.38 21.12 -34.43
N VAL A 843 -10.03 22.19 -34.87
CA VAL A 843 -10.53 23.24 -33.98
C VAL A 843 -11.54 22.66 -32.99
N ALA A 844 -12.43 21.76 -33.43
CA ALA A 844 -13.37 21.08 -32.55
C ALA A 844 -12.67 20.19 -31.52
N TYR A 845 -11.64 19.44 -31.92
CA TYR A 845 -10.82 18.62 -31.01
C TYR A 845 -10.11 19.49 -29.96
N GLU A 846 -9.41 20.55 -30.37
CA GLU A 846 -8.74 21.47 -29.43
C GLU A 846 -9.74 22.18 -28.51
N THR A 847 -10.91 22.54 -29.01
CA THR A 847 -11.99 23.13 -28.21
C THR A 847 -12.51 22.14 -27.16
N TYR A 848 -12.67 20.87 -27.54
CA TYR A 848 -13.05 19.81 -26.60
C TYR A 848 -11.99 19.63 -25.52
N GLN A 849 -10.71 19.52 -25.90
CA GLN A 849 -9.61 19.39 -24.96
C GLN A 849 -9.58 20.56 -23.97
N LEU A 850 -9.67 21.80 -24.46
CA LEU A 850 -9.74 22.99 -23.62
C LEU A 850 -10.96 22.98 -22.67
N PHE A 851 -12.11 22.52 -23.14
CA PHE A 851 -13.32 22.44 -22.30
C PHE A 851 -13.13 21.45 -21.16
N MET A 852 -12.59 20.26 -21.46
CA MET A 852 -12.35 19.22 -20.46
C MET A 852 -11.24 19.60 -19.47
N GLU A 853 -10.16 20.25 -19.93
CA GLU A 853 -9.14 20.83 -19.03
C GLU A 853 -9.76 21.84 -18.05
N ASN A 854 -10.59 22.76 -18.54
CA ASN A 854 -11.27 23.75 -17.70
C ASN A 854 -12.29 23.09 -16.76
N THR A 855 -12.87 21.96 -17.17
CA THR A 855 -13.79 21.17 -16.36
C THR A 855 -13.09 20.61 -15.11
N LEU A 856 -11.89 20.04 -15.24
CA LEU A 856 -11.13 19.53 -14.09
C LEU A 856 -10.86 20.63 -13.05
N ALA A 857 -10.45 21.81 -13.50
CA ALA A 857 -10.19 22.94 -12.60
C ALA A 857 -11.48 23.44 -11.90
N ARG A 858 -12.60 23.52 -12.62
CA ARG A 858 -13.88 23.98 -12.06
C ARG A 858 -14.56 22.95 -11.17
N TYR A 859 -14.44 21.67 -11.49
CA TYR A 859 -14.84 20.56 -10.63
C TYR A 859 -14.09 20.66 -9.29
N THR A 860 -12.77 20.78 -9.35
CA THR A 860 -11.90 20.97 -8.16
C THR A 860 -12.36 22.16 -7.32
N ALA A 861 -12.54 23.33 -7.93
CA ALA A 861 -13.00 24.55 -7.24
C ALA A 861 -14.42 24.47 -6.67
N ALA A 862 -15.27 23.57 -7.17
CA ALA A 862 -16.60 23.35 -6.67
C ALA A 862 -16.65 22.34 -5.53
N ARG A 863 -15.73 21.37 -5.51
CA ARG A 863 -15.76 20.19 -4.63
C ARG A 863 -14.79 20.30 -3.45
N PHE A 864 -13.53 20.62 -3.74
CA PHE A 864 -12.43 20.68 -2.77
C PHE A 864 -11.47 21.84 -3.07
N PRO A 865 -11.95 23.10 -3.02
CA PRO A 865 -11.21 24.27 -3.49
C PRO A 865 -9.90 24.55 -2.75
N THR A 866 -9.73 24.06 -1.52
CA THR A 866 -8.52 24.33 -0.72
C THR A 866 -7.25 23.80 -1.39
N ILE A 867 -7.34 22.77 -2.24
CA ILE A 867 -6.16 22.12 -2.82
C ILE A 867 -5.29 23.07 -3.66
N PHE A 868 -5.91 24.05 -4.32
CA PHE A 868 -5.17 25.05 -5.12
C PHE A 868 -4.25 25.94 -4.25
N LEU A 869 -4.57 26.09 -2.96
CA LEU A 869 -3.70 26.78 -2.01
C LEU A 869 -2.64 25.82 -1.45
N ARG A 870 -3.03 24.57 -1.18
CA ARG A 870 -2.20 23.60 -0.47
C ARG A 870 -1.09 22.99 -1.34
N MET A 871 -1.21 22.98 -2.66
CA MET A 871 -0.23 22.38 -3.58
C MET A 871 0.96 23.29 -3.96
N ASP A 872 0.90 24.58 -3.63
CA ASP A 872 1.84 25.59 -4.12
C ASP A 872 3.09 25.74 -3.25
N LYS A 873 4.21 26.10 -3.88
CA LYS A 873 5.45 26.53 -3.20
C LYS A 873 5.81 27.96 -3.57
N ASN A 874 6.37 28.72 -2.64
CA ASN A 874 6.86 30.09 -2.89
C ASN A 874 7.79 30.16 -4.10
N ARG A 875 8.79 29.27 -4.19
CA ARG A 875 9.80 29.30 -5.27
C ARG A 875 9.23 29.05 -6.67
N LEU A 876 8.03 28.50 -6.79
CA LEU A 876 7.36 28.27 -8.07
C LEU A 876 6.57 29.50 -8.56
N HIS A 877 6.46 30.55 -7.73
CA HIS A 877 5.81 31.80 -8.11
C HIS A 877 6.81 32.90 -8.42
N ASP A 878 6.47 33.73 -9.40
CA ASP A 878 7.27 34.88 -9.82
C ASP A 878 7.53 35.88 -8.67
N ASP A 879 6.55 36.08 -7.80
CA ASP A 879 6.63 36.98 -6.65
C ASP A 879 7.17 36.32 -5.37
N GLY A 880 7.48 35.02 -5.41
CA GLY A 880 7.97 34.26 -4.26
C GLY A 880 6.94 34.08 -3.14
N ILE A 881 5.64 34.20 -3.43
CA ILE A 881 4.57 34.05 -2.42
C ILE A 881 3.51 33.07 -2.93
N SER A 882 3.34 31.98 -2.20
CA SER A 882 2.35 30.93 -2.42
C SER A 882 0.92 31.45 -2.26
N HIS A 883 -0.05 30.74 -2.83
CA HIS A 883 -1.45 31.14 -2.73
C HIS A 883 -1.98 31.04 -1.32
N TRP A 884 -1.52 30.04 -0.57
CA TRP A 884 -1.80 29.91 0.86
C TRP A 884 -1.39 31.18 1.62
N GLU A 885 -0.15 31.65 1.45
CA GLU A 885 0.34 32.85 2.14
C GLU A 885 -0.33 34.13 1.63
N LYS A 886 -0.67 34.21 0.33
CA LYS A 886 -1.44 35.33 -0.24
C LYS A 886 -2.81 35.47 0.41
N ILE A 887 -3.50 34.36 0.67
CA ILE A 887 -4.81 34.38 1.33
C ILE A 887 -4.65 34.67 2.83
N ARG A 888 -3.71 34.01 3.52
CA ARG A 888 -3.44 34.28 4.94
C ARG A 888 -3.18 35.75 5.23
N ARG A 889 -2.38 36.43 4.39
CA ARG A 889 -2.05 37.87 4.54
C ARG A 889 -3.26 38.81 4.47
N LYS A 890 -4.42 38.34 3.99
CA LYS A 890 -5.68 39.12 4.05
C LYS A 890 -6.23 39.22 5.48
N PHE A 891 -5.87 38.27 6.36
CA PHE A 891 -6.26 38.22 7.76
C PHE A 891 -5.18 38.87 8.63
N LYS A 892 -5.27 40.20 8.85
CA LYS A 892 -4.21 40.98 9.51
C LYS A 892 -3.92 40.56 10.95
N ASP A 893 -4.94 40.14 11.68
CA ASP A 893 -4.84 39.81 13.12
C ASP A 893 -4.68 38.31 13.39
N TRP A 894 -4.69 37.48 12.34
CA TRP A 894 -4.59 36.03 12.49
C TRP A 894 -3.13 35.59 12.48
N LYS A 895 -2.77 34.74 13.44
CA LYS A 895 -1.50 34.03 13.40
C LYS A 895 -1.54 32.94 12.34
N ARG A 896 -0.38 32.38 12.03
CA ARG A 896 -0.27 31.28 11.06
C ARG A 896 -1.08 30.08 11.49
N GLU A 897 -1.04 29.78 12.78
CA GLU A 897 -1.75 28.67 13.43
C GLU A 897 -3.27 28.87 13.42
N ASP A 898 -3.74 30.12 13.55
CA ASP A 898 -5.18 30.43 13.49
C ASP A 898 -5.73 30.18 12.07
N PHE A 899 -4.95 30.56 11.04
CA PHE A 899 -5.32 30.31 9.65
C PHE A 899 -5.22 28.82 9.27
N ASP A 900 -4.18 28.12 9.71
CA ASP A 900 -4.04 26.66 9.56
C ASP A 900 -5.25 25.92 10.16
N LYS A 901 -5.67 26.30 11.37
CA LYS A 901 -6.85 25.72 12.00
C LYS A 901 -8.11 25.89 11.16
N SER A 902 -8.37 27.09 10.66
CA SER A 902 -9.54 27.39 9.80
C SER A 902 -9.45 26.68 8.43
N MET A 903 -8.25 26.54 7.86
CA MET A 903 -8.02 25.73 6.66
C MET A 903 -8.33 24.25 6.92
N LYS A 904 -7.87 23.70 8.05
CA LYS A 904 -8.18 22.31 8.45
C LYS A 904 -9.67 22.09 8.64
N ASP A 905 -10.38 23.02 9.28
CA ASP A 905 -11.85 22.97 9.41
C ASP A 905 -12.54 23.01 8.03
N LEU A 906 -12.04 23.81 7.09
CA LEU A 906 -12.55 23.84 5.72
C LEU A 906 -12.24 22.54 4.96
N THR A 907 -11.05 21.94 5.11
CA THR A 907 -10.72 20.64 4.51
C THR A 907 -11.60 19.51 5.06
N MET A 908 -11.99 19.60 6.34
CA MET A 908 -12.94 18.67 6.93
C MET A 908 -14.33 18.82 6.27
N ALA A 909 -14.80 20.04 6.03
CA ALA A 909 -16.06 20.26 5.32
C ALA A 909 -16.04 19.64 3.90
N GLU A 910 -14.91 19.71 3.19
CA GLU A 910 -14.75 19.05 1.88
C GLU A 910 -14.88 17.51 1.97
N MET A 911 -14.23 16.89 2.97
CA MET A 911 -14.33 15.45 3.21
C MET A 911 -15.77 15.05 3.57
N LEU A 912 -16.44 15.81 4.44
CA LEU A 912 -17.83 15.57 4.83
C LEU A 912 -18.79 15.71 3.64
N LEU A 913 -18.55 16.64 2.73
CA LEU A 913 -19.30 16.76 1.49
C LEU A 913 -19.15 15.50 0.61
N ARG A 914 -17.92 14.98 0.45
CA ARG A 914 -17.69 13.74 -0.31
C ARG A 914 -18.36 12.54 0.35
N ARG A 915 -18.32 12.45 1.68
CA ARG A 915 -19.00 11.42 2.45
C ARG A 915 -20.51 11.46 2.25
N GLN A 916 -21.14 12.63 2.34
CA GLN A 916 -22.59 12.76 2.15
C GLN A 916 -23.03 12.26 0.77
N ILE A 917 -22.25 12.59 -0.27
CA ILE A 917 -22.51 12.13 -1.64
C ILE A 917 -22.35 10.61 -1.77
N SER A 918 -21.24 10.08 -1.25
CA SER A 918 -20.96 8.65 -1.27
C SER A 918 -22.04 7.86 -0.53
N GLY A 919 -22.46 8.34 0.64
CA GLY A 919 -23.54 7.76 1.44
C GLY A 919 -24.86 7.72 0.66
N LYS A 920 -25.25 8.82 0.02
CA LYS A 920 -26.47 8.88 -0.79
C LYS A 920 -26.42 7.96 -2.01
N ILE A 921 -25.28 7.85 -2.68
CA ILE A 921 -25.07 6.89 -3.78
C ILE A 921 -25.27 5.45 -3.28
N ARG A 922 -24.58 5.06 -2.19
CA ARG A 922 -24.67 3.71 -1.61
C ARG A 922 -26.07 3.38 -1.11
N GLU A 923 -26.78 4.35 -0.52
CA GLU A 923 -28.20 4.19 -0.14
C GLU A 923 -29.07 3.84 -1.35
N ASN A 924 -28.89 4.54 -2.48
CA ASN A 924 -29.65 4.29 -3.71
C ASN A 924 -29.32 2.92 -4.33
N ILE A 925 -28.03 2.55 -4.39
CA ILE A 925 -27.58 1.22 -4.85
C ILE A 925 -28.19 0.11 -4.02
N LYS A 926 -28.18 0.29 -2.70
CA LYS A 926 -28.78 -0.67 -1.78
C LYS A 926 -30.27 -0.83 -2.06
N LEU A 927 -31.01 0.27 -2.26
CA LEU A 927 -32.48 0.26 -2.40
C LEU A 927 -32.97 -0.23 -3.77
N ASP A 928 -32.13 -0.16 -4.80
CA ASP A 928 -32.44 -0.65 -6.14
C ASP A 928 -31.23 -1.34 -6.77
N GLU A 929 -31.31 -2.65 -6.89
CA GLU A 929 -30.30 -3.51 -7.55
C GLU A 929 -30.02 -3.11 -9.01
N LYS A 930 -30.96 -2.41 -9.68
CA LYS A 930 -30.79 -1.91 -11.06
C LYS A 930 -30.26 -0.49 -11.12
N TRP A 931 -30.00 0.13 -9.97
CA TRP A 931 -29.45 1.48 -9.93
C TRP A 931 -28.02 1.48 -10.47
N THR A 932 -27.69 2.50 -11.27
CA THR A 932 -26.34 2.65 -11.86
C THR A 932 -25.82 4.05 -11.59
N LEU A 933 -24.49 4.20 -11.49
CA LEU A 933 -23.87 5.52 -11.25
C LEU A 933 -24.20 6.55 -12.33
N SER A 934 -24.61 6.12 -13.53
CA SER A 934 -25.09 7.03 -14.58
C SER A 934 -26.34 7.83 -14.18
N GLN A 935 -27.05 7.39 -13.14
CA GLN A 935 -28.25 8.04 -12.58
C GLN A 935 -27.92 9.01 -11.42
N PHE A 936 -26.63 9.25 -11.16
CA PHE A 936 -26.14 10.09 -10.07
C PHE A 936 -26.81 11.47 -9.99
N ASP A 937 -27.11 12.09 -11.13
CA ASP A 937 -27.73 13.42 -11.21
C ASP A 937 -29.22 13.43 -10.86
N LYS A 938 -29.84 12.27 -10.66
CA LYS A 938 -31.26 12.13 -10.29
C LYS A 938 -31.48 12.06 -8.77
N ILE A 939 -30.42 12.08 -7.96
CA ILE A 939 -30.55 12.06 -6.50
C ILE A 939 -31.05 13.43 -6.03
N ASP A 940 -32.31 13.48 -5.60
CA ASP A 940 -32.97 14.71 -5.17
C ASP A 940 -32.37 15.28 -3.88
N GLY A 941 -32.25 16.61 -3.80
CA GLY A 941 -31.67 17.34 -2.66
C GLY A 941 -30.15 17.18 -2.48
N LEU A 942 -29.44 16.50 -3.39
CA LEU A 942 -27.99 16.31 -3.27
C LEU A 942 -27.22 17.56 -3.74
N ASN A 943 -26.82 18.42 -2.80
CA ASN A 943 -25.87 19.49 -3.10
C ASN A 943 -24.46 18.91 -3.29
N TYR A 944 -23.92 19.08 -4.50
CA TYR A 944 -22.61 18.57 -4.89
C TYR A 944 -21.53 19.65 -4.83
N ARG A 945 -21.87 20.90 -4.52
CA ARG A 945 -20.93 22.02 -4.43
C ARG A 945 -20.71 22.39 -2.97
N LEU A 946 -19.49 22.79 -2.66
CA LEU A 946 -19.21 23.48 -1.43
C LEU A 946 -19.60 24.96 -1.61
N ASP A 947 -20.49 25.44 -0.76
CA ASP A 947 -20.91 26.83 -0.60
C ASP A 947 -21.01 27.19 0.88
N GLU A 948 -21.24 28.46 1.21
CA GLU A 948 -21.24 28.93 2.60
C GLU A 948 -22.32 28.26 3.47
N SER A 949 -23.52 28.06 2.90
CA SER A 949 -24.61 27.38 3.59
C SER A 949 -24.25 25.93 3.86
N LYS A 950 -23.59 25.28 2.89
CA LYS A 950 -23.18 23.90 2.98
C LYS A 950 -22.05 23.69 3.98
N ILE A 951 -21.07 24.59 4.02
CA ILE A 951 -19.99 24.57 5.03
C ILE A 951 -20.59 24.67 6.43
N ARG A 952 -21.52 25.61 6.63
CA ARG A 952 -22.24 25.76 7.91
C ARG A 952 -23.01 24.50 8.27
N GLU A 953 -23.78 23.94 7.35
CA GLU A 953 -24.53 22.69 7.56
C GLU A 953 -23.57 21.57 8.02
N LEU A 954 -22.51 21.32 7.25
CA LEU A 954 -21.58 20.21 7.47
C LEU A 954 -20.77 20.34 8.77
N LEU A 955 -20.43 21.56 9.19
CA LEU A 955 -19.63 21.78 10.41
C LEU A 955 -20.48 22.03 11.66
N SER A 956 -21.79 22.19 11.53
CA SER A 956 -22.65 22.57 12.66
C SER A 956 -22.95 21.43 13.64
N LYS A 957 -23.29 20.24 13.15
CA LYS A 957 -23.79 19.14 13.97
C LYS A 957 -23.23 17.78 13.58
N ASN A 958 -23.01 16.92 14.57
CA ASN A 958 -22.67 15.51 14.36
C ASN A 958 -23.94 14.63 14.20
N LYS A 959 -23.76 13.31 14.06
CA LYS A 959 -24.88 12.35 13.92
C LYS A 959 -25.86 12.34 15.10
N GLU A 960 -25.41 12.75 16.29
CA GLU A 960 -26.22 12.82 17.52
C GLU A 960 -26.84 14.22 17.72
N ASP A 961 -26.88 15.06 16.68
CA ASP A 961 -27.37 16.44 16.73
C ASP A 961 -26.58 17.37 17.67
N LYS A 962 -25.41 16.93 18.18
CA LYS A 962 -24.52 17.74 19.04
C LYS A 962 -23.65 18.67 18.20
N ALA A 963 -23.36 19.85 18.74
CA ALA A 963 -22.55 20.86 18.06
C ALA A 963 -21.13 20.32 17.80
N PHE A 964 -20.73 20.29 16.52
CA PHE A 964 -19.44 19.73 16.08
C PHE A 964 -18.30 20.76 16.12
N LYS A 965 -18.58 21.99 15.68
CA LYS A 965 -17.68 23.16 15.79
C LYS A 965 -18.40 24.31 16.47
N SER A 966 -17.64 25.19 17.11
CA SER A 966 -18.21 26.44 17.62
C SER A 966 -18.62 27.35 16.46
N GLU A 967 -19.63 28.18 16.69
CA GLU A 967 -20.10 29.16 15.69
C GLU A 967 -18.98 30.09 15.20
N LYS A 968 -18.00 30.40 16.05
CA LYS A 968 -16.82 31.17 15.66
C LYS A 968 -15.97 30.40 14.64
N GLU A 969 -15.62 29.15 14.91
CA GLU A 969 -14.81 28.32 14.00
C GLU A 969 -15.48 28.14 12.64
N ILE A 970 -16.82 27.97 12.63
CA ILE A 970 -17.59 27.88 11.38
C ILE A 970 -17.50 29.19 10.58
N ASN A 971 -17.64 30.34 11.24
CA ASN A 971 -17.56 31.65 10.57
C ASN A 971 -16.15 31.93 10.05
N ASP A 972 -15.12 31.57 10.82
CA ASP A 972 -13.71 31.70 10.43
C ASP A 972 -13.43 30.86 9.15
N ALA A 973 -13.89 29.61 9.09
CA ALA A 973 -13.75 28.75 7.90
C ALA A 973 -14.52 29.30 6.67
N ILE A 974 -15.72 29.86 6.87
CA ILE A 974 -16.50 30.51 5.80
C ILE A 974 -15.77 31.75 5.26
N GLU A 975 -15.14 32.55 6.12
CA GLU A 975 -14.39 33.73 5.71
C GLU A 975 -13.16 33.34 4.85
N VAL A 976 -12.43 32.29 5.25
CA VAL A 976 -11.35 31.72 4.44
C VAL A 976 -11.87 31.27 3.07
N PHE A 977 -12.99 30.54 3.05
CA PHE A 977 -13.61 30.08 1.81
C PHE A 977 -14.01 31.23 0.86
N ARG A 978 -14.56 32.33 1.38
CA ARG A 978 -14.89 33.52 0.58
C ARG A 978 -13.64 34.08 -0.12
N HIS A 979 -12.55 34.24 0.62
CA HIS A 979 -11.31 34.75 0.05
C HIS A 979 -10.67 33.81 -0.98
N ILE A 980 -10.83 32.50 -0.82
CA ILE A 980 -10.45 31.51 -1.84
C ILE A 980 -11.30 31.72 -3.11
N LYS A 981 -12.63 31.78 -2.99
CA LYS A 981 -13.54 32.00 -4.13
C LYS A 981 -13.26 33.31 -4.87
N ASP A 982 -13.00 34.39 -4.14
CA ASP A 982 -12.64 35.68 -4.73
C ASP A 982 -11.34 35.59 -5.54
N SER A 983 -10.37 34.82 -5.06
CA SER A 983 -9.10 34.62 -5.78
C SER A 983 -9.31 33.90 -7.12
N PHE A 984 -10.28 32.97 -7.18
CA PHE A 984 -10.59 32.24 -8.41
C PHE A 984 -11.30 33.10 -9.48
N LYS A 985 -12.04 34.13 -9.05
CA LYS A 985 -12.72 35.07 -9.96
C LYS A 985 -11.73 36.01 -10.64
N LYS A 986 -10.61 36.32 -9.98
CA LYS A 986 -9.58 37.20 -10.52
C LYS A 986 -8.87 36.53 -11.71
N ASP A 987 -8.65 37.30 -12.78
CA ASP A 987 -7.87 36.91 -13.97
C ASP A 987 -8.32 35.60 -14.67
N ASN A 988 -9.58 35.18 -14.46
CA ASN A 988 -10.09 33.88 -14.91
C ASN A 988 -9.18 32.72 -14.49
N PHE A 989 -8.72 32.71 -13.23
CA PHE A 989 -7.80 31.70 -12.67
C PHE A 989 -8.14 30.27 -13.12
N LEU A 990 -9.41 29.84 -12.99
CA LEU A 990 -9.84 28.47 -13.29
C LEU A 990 -9.68 28.06 -14.77
N ASP A 991 -9.80 29.00 -15.71
CA ASP A 991 -9.67 28.73 -17.15
C ASP A 991 -8.22 28.95 -17.66
N ASN A 992 -7.33 29.41 -16.79
CA ASN A 992 -5.96 29.81 -17.13
C ASN A 992 -4.91 29.13 -16.21
N GLU A 993 -4.71 29.66 -15.02
CA GLU A 993 -3.64 29.22 -14.11
C GLU A 993 -4.00 27.90 -13.40
N GLY A 994 -5.23 27.76 -12.92
CA GLY A 994 -5.69 26.56 -12.20
C GLY A 994 -5.49 25.27 -13.01
N LYS A 995 -5.86 25.28 -14.30
CA LYS A 995 -5.62 24.11 -15.17
C LYS A 995 -4.14 23.82 -15.43
N LYS A 996 -3.31 24.86 -15.57
CA LYS A 996 -1.86 24.69 -15.75
C LYS A 996 -1.23 24.04 -14.53
N ARG A 997 -1.70 24.40 -13.34
CA ARG A 997 -1.21 23.78 -12.10
C ARG A 997 -1.57 22.31 -12.00
N ILE A 998 -2.81 21.96 -12.32
CA ILE A 998 -3.22 20.56 -12.39
C ILE A 998 -2.35 19.78 -13.37
N GLN A 999 -2.10 20.34 -14.56
CA GLN A 999 -1.27 19.69 -15.58
C GLN A 999 0.20 19.56 -15.19
N ASN A 1000 0.74 20.54 -14.46
CA ASN A 1000 2.15 20.57 -14.06
C ASN A 1000 2.43 19.84 -12.75
N TYR A 1001 1.40 19.43 -12.00
CA TYR A 1001 1.56 18.68 -10.76
C TYR A 1001 1.83 17.21 -11.09
N THR A 1002 3.01 16.71 -10.71
CA THR A 1002 3.46 15.37 -11.10
C THR A 1002 2.98 14.26 -10.15
N PHE A 1003 2.51 14.59 -8.95
CA PHE A 1003 2.04 13.60 -7.99
C PHE A 1003 0.50 13.48 -8.00
N THR A 1004 -0.05 12.68 -7.09
CA THR A 1004 -1.50 12.47 -6.96
C THR A 1004 -2.24 13.78 -6.60
N PHE A 1005 -3.20 14.20 -7.43
CA PHE A 1005 -3.90 15.49 -7.27
C PHE A 1005 -5.31 15.41 -6.68
N GLY A 1006 -6.09 14.33 -6.86
CA GLY A 1006 -7.51 14.37 -6.45
C GLY A 1006 -8.04 13.08 -5.83
N LEU A 1007 -7.13 12.24 -5.31
CA LEU A 1007 -7.52 10.99 -4.69
C LEU A 1007 -8.33 11.22 -3.40
N GLU A 1008 -8.15 12.35 -2.71
CA GLU A 1008 -8.93 12.72 -1.52
C GLU A 1008 -10.39 13.14 -1.79
N ASP A 1009 -10.80 13.34 -3.05
CA ASP A 1009 -12.21 13.50 -3.47
C ASP A 1009 -12.73 12.25 -4.22
N THR A 1010 -11.92 11.19 -4.31
CA THR A 1010 -12.32 9.96 -4.99
C THR A 1010 -12.84 8.94 -3.97
N ASP A 1011 -14.06 8.45 -4.18
CA ASP A 1011 -14.57 7.30 -3.41
C ASP A 1011 -14.09 5.99 -4.06
N ILE A 1012 -12.98 5.51 -3.56
CA ILE A 1012 -12.28 4.30 -4.00
C ILE A 1012 -13.19 3.05 -3.86
N SER A 1013 -14.20 3.06 -2.97
CA SER A 1013 -15.14 1.94 -2.83
C SER A 1013 -16.10 1.79 -4.02
N LEU A 1014 -16.20 2.82 -4.86
CA LEU A 1014 -16.99 2.78 -6.09
C LEU A 1014 -16.14 2.37 -7.30
N MET A 1015 -14.86 2.04 -7.10
CA MET A 1015 -13.99 1.46 -8.13
C MET A 1015 -13.86 -0.04 -7.88
N ASN A 1016 -13.73 -0.84 -8.95
CA ASN A 1016 -13.61 -2.30 -8.83
C ASN A 1016 -12.16 -2.73 -9.07
N PHE A 1017 -11.34 -2.74 -8.02
CA PHE A 1017 -9.94 -3.13 -8.13
C PHE A 1017 -9.74 -4.63 -8.36
N ARG A 1018 -10.68 -5.51 -8.00
CA ARG A 1018 -10.63 -6.95 -8.33
C ARG A 1018 -10.58 -7.18 -9.84
N GLY A 1019 -11.25 -6.32 -10.63
CA GLY A 1019 -11.15 -6.33 -12.10
C GLY A 1019 -9.73 -6.14 -12.65
N THR A 1020 -8.78 -5.66 -11.84
CA THR A 1020 -7.38 -5.45 -12.22
C THR A 1020 -6.49 -6.68 -11.96
N GLY A 1021 -7.00 -7.65 -11.19
CA GLY A 1021 -6.35 -8.91 -10.80
C GLY A 1021 -5.93 -8.98 -9.31
N PRO A 1022 -5.72 -10.19 -8.75
CA PRO A 1022 -5.58 -10.41 -7.30
C PRO A 1022 -4.30 -9.86 -6.67
N ARG A 1023 -3.31 -9.47 -7.47
CA ARG A 1023 -1.97 -9.00 -7.03
C ARG A 1023 -1.73 -7.54 -7.41
N MET A 1024 -2.78 -6.72 -7.53
CA MET A 1024 -2.65 -5.36 -8.04
C MET A 1024 -1.76 -4.47 -7.15
N VAL A 1025 -1.96 -4.46 -5.84
CA VAL A 1025 -1.17 -3.64 -4.91
C VAL A 1025 0.31 -4.04 -4.98
N ALA A 1026 0.61 -5.34 -4.85
CA ALA A 1026 1.98 -5.84 -4.96
C ALA A 1026 2.63 -5.48 -6.31
N ARG A 1027 1.90 -5.61 -7.42
CA ARG A 1027 2.39 -5.20 -8.74
C ARG A 1027 2.69 -3.70 -8.80
N ALA A 1028 1.75 -2.86 -8.36
CA ALA A 1028 1.89 -1.42 -8.39
C ALA A 1028 3.02 -0.89 -7.51
N VAL A 1029 3.30 -1.55 -6.38
CA VAL A 1029 4.44 -1.24 -5.51
C VAL A 1029 5.75 -1.77 -6.11
N LYS A 1030 5.74 -2.97 -6.72
CA LYS A 1030 6.94 -3.53 -7.37
C LYS A 1030 7.34 -2.78 -8.65
N ASP A 1031 6.41 -2.13 -9.33
CA ASP A 1031 6.73 -1.17 -10.40
C ASP A 1031 7.64 -0.03 -9.85
N VAL A 1032 7.35 0.46 -8.64
CA VAL A 1032 8.19 1.46 -7.95
C VAL A 1032 9.53 0.87 -7.53
N ALA A 1033 9.54 -0.37 -7.02
CA ALA A 1033 10.77 -1.08 -6.65
C ALA A 1033 11.75 -1.26 -7.82
N SER A 1034 11.23 -1.56 -9.03
CA SER A 1034 12.06 -1.67 -10.23
C SER A 1034 12.75 -0.34 -10.55
N ALA A 1035 12.02 0.78 -10.46
CA ALA A 1035 12.59 2.11 -10.63
C ALA A 1035 13.61 2.46 -9.53
N GLU A 1036 13.32 2.11 -8.27
CA GLU A 1036 14.21 2.31 -7.13
C GLU A 1036 15.54 1.58 -7.32
N GLN A 1037 15.52 0.29 -7.68
CA GLN A 1037 16.73 -0.52 -7.82
C GLN A 1037 17.61 -0.09 -9.00
N VAL A 1038 17.00 0.40 -10.08
CA VAL A 1038 17.69 0.62 -11.36
C VAL A 1038 18.07 2.07 -11.60
N ILE A 1039 17.27 3.06 -11.16
CA ILE A 1039 17.47 4.46 -11.55
C ILE A 1039 18.09 5.25 -10.41
N THR A 1040 17.55 5.11 -9.20
CA THR A 1040 17.97 5.90 -8.03
C THR A 1040 19.48 5.82 -7.73
N PRO A 1041 20.13 4.63 -7.66
CA PRO A 1041 21.55 4.54 -7.33
C PRO A 1041 22.41 5.27 -8.36
N TRP A 1042 22.03 5.18 -9.63
CA TRP A 1042 22.79 5.81 -10.69
C TRP A 1042 22.63 7.32 -10.74
N ILE A 1043 21.45 7.88 -10.43
CA ILE A 1043 21.29 9.33 -10.32
C ILE A 1043 22.20 9.88 -9.22
N ILE A 1044 22.25 9.19 -8.07
CA ILE A 1044 23.11 9.56 -6.94
C ILE A 1044 24.61 9.47 -7.33
N GLU A 1045 24.97 8.45 -8.11
CA GLU A 1045 26.36 8.18 -8.52
C GLU A 1045 26.82 8.97 -9.76
N MET A 1046 25.88 9.53 -10.53
CA MET A 1046 26.14 10.19 -11.81
C MET A 1046 27.19 11.31 -11.72
N PRO A 1047 27.17 12.20 -10.72
CA PRO A 1047 28.28 13.10 -10.40
C PRO A 1047 29.67 12.48 -10.43
N ARG A 1048 29.86 11.34 -9.75
CA ARG A 1048 31.14 10.67 -9.63
C ARG A 1048 31.57 10.11 -10.98
N ILE A 1049 30.65 9.42 -11.67
CA ILE A 1049 30.90 8.83 -12.99
C ILE A 1049 31.28 9.90 -14.01
N MET A 1050 30.57 11.02 -14.04
CA MET A 1050 30.86 12.13 -14.95
C MET A 1050 32.22 12.76 -14.66
N ASN A 1051 32.56 12.99 -13.40
CA ASN A 1051 33.87 13.49 -13.02
C ASN A 1051 35.00 12.52 -13.43
N GLU A 1052 34.83 11.22 -13.19
CA GLU A 1052 35.80 10.19 -13.59
C GLU A 1052 36.01 10.15 -15.10
N ILE A 1053 34.93 10.22 -15.89
CA ILE A 1053 34.99 10.30 -17.35
C ILE A 1053 35.72 11.59 -17.79
N ALA A 1054 35.50 12.69 -17.09
CA ALA A 1054 36.15 13.96 -17.39
C ALA A 1054 37.68 13.91 -17.19
N ILE A 1055 38.17 13.16 -16.19
CA ILE A 1055 39.58 13.22 -15.76
C ILE A 1055 40.43 12.00 -16.10
N ASN A 1056 39.85 10.86 -16.45
CA ASN A 1056 40.60 9.59 -16.60
C ASN A 1056 41.42 9.48 -17.89
N GLY A 1057 41.24 10.41 -18.84
CA GLY A 1057 41.95 10.44 -20.14
C GLY A 1057 41.58 9.32 -21.12
N LYS A 1058 40.63 8.44 -20.78
CA LYS A 1058 40.14 7.35 -21.65
C LYS A 1058 39.12 7.84 -22.67
N HIS A 1059 38.44 8.95 -22.38
CA HIS A 1059 37.37 9.54 -23.21
C HIS A 1059 36.27 8.54 -23.57
N ASP A 1060 35.85 7.73 -22.60
CA ASP A 1060 34.87 6.66 -22.76
C ASP A 1060 33.57 7.01 -22.04
N PHE A 1061 32.47 7.19 -22.79
CA PHE A 1061 31.12 7.43 -22.26
C PHE A 1061 30.29 6.15 -22.10
N SER A 1062 30.87 4.96 -22.32
CA SER A 1062 30.16 3.67 -22.19
C SER A 1062 29.43 3.49 -20.85
N PRO A 1063 29.98 3.91 -19.69
CA PRO A 1063 29.25 3.83 -18.42
C PRO A 1063 27.95 4.64 -18.40
N LEU A 1064 27.94 5.84 -19.01
CA LEU A 1064 26.75 6.70 -19.11
C LEU A 1064 25.69 6.08 -20.05
N ILE A 1065 26.15 5.45 -21.14
CA ILE A 1065 25.28 4.73 -22.06
C ILE A 1065 24.65 3.50 -21.39
N GLU A 1066 25.44 2.71 -20.65
CA GLU A 1066 24.93 1.54 -19.92
C GLU A 1066 23.86 1.95 -18.91
N TYR A 1067 24.10 3.03 -18.16
CA TYR A 1067 23.11 3.60 -17.25
C TYR A 1067 21.81 3.97 -17.98
N MET A 1068 21.87 4.81 -19.01
CA MET A 1068 20.68 5.25 -19.74
C MET A 1068 19.91 4.07 -20.35
N ARG A 1069 20.60 2.97 -20.72
CA ARG A 1069 19.94 1.75 -21.23
C ARG A 1069 19.17 1.03 -20.13
N LYS A 1070 19.76 0.89 -18.95
CA LYS A 1070 19.09 0.29 -17.79
C LYS A 1070 17.90 1.14 -17.35
N ALA A 1071 18.05 2.47 -17.26
CA ALA A 1071 16.97 3.39 -16.94
C ALA A 1071 15.84 3.35 -17.97
N GLN A 1072 16.16 3.39 -19.27
CA GLN A 1072 15.17 3.26 -20.35
C GLN A 1072 14.39 1.94 -20.23
N LYS A 1073 15.08 0.83 -19.95
CA LYS A 1073 14.42 -0.48 -19.79
C LYS A 1073 13.44 -0.45 -18.60
N ALA A 1074 13.88 0.00 -17.43
CA ALA A 1074 13.03 0.09 -16.24
C ALA A 1074 11.80 1.00 -16.47
N ILE A 1075 11.99 2.17 -17.09
CA ILE A 1075 10.88 3.08 -17.42
C ILE A 1075 9.93 2.46 -18.45
N THR A 1076 10.44 1.73 -19.45
CA THR A 1076 9.60 1.07 -20.47
C THR A 1076 8.76 -0.07 -19.87
N GLU A 1077 9.23 -0.72 -18.81
CA GLU A 1077 8.45 -1.75 -18.11
C GLU A 1077 7.24 -1.13 -17.38
N ILE A 1078 7.38 0.11 -16.90
CA ILE A 1078 6.35 0.82 -16.14
C ILE A 1078 5.43 1.68 -17.04
N HIS A 1079 5.98 2.24 -18.12
CA HIS A 1079 5.36 3.24 -19.02
C HIS A 1079 5.39 2.81 -20.49
N ASP A 1080 4.84 3.62 -21.40
CA ASP A 1080 4.98 3.41 -22.84
C ASP A 1080 6.29 3.97 -23.40
N VAL A 1081 6.75 3.38 -24.51
CA VAL A 1081 8.04 3.70 -25.18
C VAL A 1081 8.28 5.21 -25.41
N PRO A 1082 7.29 6.03 -25.83
CA PRO A 1082 7.53 7.46 -26.09
C PRO A 1082 8.01 8.25 -24.87
N SER A 1083 7.50 7.95 -23.67
CA SER A 1083 7.86 8.64 -22.42
C SER A 1083 9.32 8.40 -22.01
N THR A 1084 9.92 7.30 -22.50
CA THR A 1084 11.30 6.95 -22.19
C THR A 1084 12.31 7.84 -22.93
N TYR A 1085 11.95 8.32 -24.14
CA TYR A 1085 12.83 9.16 -24.94
C TYR A 1085 12.97 10.56 -24.35
N GLU A 1086 11.91 11.10 -23.74
CA GLU A 1086 12.00 12.38 -23.03
C GLU A 1086 12.98 12.26 -21.85
N HIS A 1087 12.82 11.25 -21.00
CA HIS A 1087 13.71 11.03 -19.85
C HIS A 1087 15.19 10.92 -20.27
N VAL A 1088 15.48 10.07 -21.27
CA VAL A 1088 16.84 9.90 -21.81
C VAL A 1088 17.35 11.21 -22.42
N TYR A 1089 16.50 11.95 -23.15
CA TYR A 1089 16.86 13.23 -23.76
C TYR A 1089 17.28 14.26 -22.70
N LYS A 1090 16.51 14.39 -21.62
CA LYS A 1090 16.80 15.35 -20.55
C LYS A 1090 18.15 15.06 -19.89
N ILE A 1091 18.40 13.79 -19.53
CA ILE A 1091 19.69 13.36 -18.97
C ILE A 1091 20.84 13.63 -19.95
N ALA A 1092 20.66 13.29 -21.22
CA ALA A 1092 21.67 13.52 -22.26
C ALA A 1092 21.98 15.01 -22.45
N GLY A 1093 20.97 15.88 -22.44
CA GLY A 1093 21.13 17.33 -22.53
C GLY A 1093 21.95 17.89 -21.36
N THR A 1094 21.67 17.43 -20.13
CA THR A 1094 22.42 17.79 -18.92
C THR A 1094 23.88 17.33 -18.99
N ILE A 1095 24.12 16.07 -19.42
CA ILE A 1095 25.47 15.53 -19.63
C ILE A 1095 26.23 16.38 -20.65
N ILE A 1096 25.62 16.68 -21.80
CA ILE A 1096 26.25 17.50 -22.83
C ILE A 1096 26.61 18.88 -22.25
N ASN A 1097 25.68 19.55 -21.59
CA ASN A 1097 25.91 20.88 -21.04
C ASN A 1097 27.02 20.88 -19.97
N TYR A 1098 27.20 19.81 -19.20
CA TYR A 1098 28.31 19.67 -18.25
C TYR A 1098 29.69 19.63 -18.95
N PHE A 1099 29.82 18.83 -20.00
CA PHE A 1099 31.09 18.67 -20.72
C PHE A 1099 31.35 19.77 -21.76
N LYS A 1100 30.31 20.48 -22.22
CA LYS A 1100 30.39 21.40 -23.34
C LYS A 1100 31.35 22.56 -23.09
N LYS A 1101 32.25 22.76 -24.06
CA LYS A 1101 33.22 23.83 -24.06
C LYS A 1101 32.61 25.19 -24.41
N ASP A 1102 33.03 26.23 -23.70
CA ASP A 1102 32.68 27.62 -23.97
C ASP A 1102 32.94 28.03 -25.42
N ALA A 1103 32.00 28.78 -25.99
CA ALA A 1103 32.13 29.31 -27.34
C ALA A 1103 33.36 30.23 -27.48
N MET A 1104 33.68 31.01 -26.45
CA MET A 1104 34.82 31.95 -26.42
C MET A 1104 36.18 31.26 -26.19
N ALA A 1105 36.19 29.99 -25.80
CA ALA A 1105 37.40 29.19 -25.62
C ALA A 1105 37.78 28.38 -26.87
N LYS A 1106 36.99 28.47 -27.94
CA LYS A 1106 37.28 27.84 -29.23
C LYS A 1106 38.46 28.54 -29.93
N PRO A 1107 39.24 27.85 -30.77
CA PRO A 1107 40.59 28.30 -31.18
C PRO A 1107 40.66 29.68 -31.87
N LEU A 1108 39.59 30.12 -32.55
CA LEU A 1108 39.50 31.44 -33.18
C LEU A 1108 39.51 32.61 -32.16
N PHE A 1109 39.03 32.38 -30.94
CA PHE A 1109 38.91 33.37 -29.86
C PHE A 1109 39.78 33.04 -28.63
N GLY A 1110 40.34 31.82 -28.58
CA GLY A 1110 40.93 31.20 -27.39
C GLY A 1110 42.44 31.46 -27.15
N LEU A 1111 43.16 32.16 -28.04
CA LEU A 1111 44.58 32.50 -27.87
C LEU A 1111 44.88 33.25 -26.55
N PHE A 1112 43.88 33.90 -25.94
CA PHE A 1112 43.96 34.62 -24.66
C PHE A 1112 43.31 33.91 -23.46
N ARG A 1113 42.85 32.65 -23.64
CA ARG A 1113 42.18 31.84 -22.59
C ARG A 1113 42.86 30.49 -22.29
N LEU A 1114 44.07 30.27 -22.80
CA LEU A 1114 44.92 29.14 -22.42
C LEU A 1114 45.15 29.14 -20.90
N GLY A 1115 44.89 27.99 -20.25
CA GLY A 1115 45.03 27.81 -18.79
C GLY A 1115 43.80 28.17 -17.94
N LYS A 1116 42.73 28.72 -18.53
CA LYS A 1116 41.46 29.00 -17.82
C LYS A 1116 40.51 27.80 -17.88
N MET A 1117 39.63 27.67 -16.90
CA MET A 1117 38.51 26.73 -16.92
C MET A 1117 37.48 27.23 -17.95
N ASN A 1118 37.09 26.36 -18.89
CA ASN A 1118 36.25 26.73 -20.05
C ASN A 1118 35.00 25.84 -20.19
N SER A 1119 34.65 25.09 -19.15
CA SER A 1119 33.51 24.19 -19.09
C SER A 1119 33.15 23.93 -17.63
N MET A 1120 31.94 23.43 -17.38
CA MET A 1120 31.52 23.03 -16.03
C MET A 1120 32.36 21.86 -15.50
N ALA A 1121 32.73 20.92 -16.37
CA ALA A 1121 33.63 19.83 -16.03
C ALA A 1121 35.00 20.33 -15.53
N ALA A 1122 35.57 21.37 -16.16
CA ALA A 1122 36.85 21.94 -15.75
C ALA A 1122 36.78 22.71 -14.41
N GLU A 1123 35.69 23.43 -14.20
CA GLU A 1123 35.40 24.10 -12.91
C GLU A 1123 35.29 23.07 -11.78
N TYR A 1124 34.54 21.98 -12.00
CA TYR A 1124 34.36 20.93 -11.01
C TYR A 1124 35.65 20.13 -10.72
N ALA A 1125 36.45 19.85 -11.75
CA ALA A 1125 37.73 19.16 -11.59
C ALA A 1125 38.82 20.05 -10.97
N GLY A 1126 38.57 21.35 -10.80
CA GLY A 1126 39.53 22.31 -10.24
C GLY A 1126 40.77 22.54 -11.11
N ARG A 1127 40.75 22.14 -12.40
CA ARG A 1127 41.89 22.26 -13.32
C ARG A 1127 41.45 22.38 -14.79
N SER A 1128 42.28 23.03 -15.61
CA SER A 1128 41.99 23.31 -17.03
C SER A 1128 42.74 22.42 -18.03
N THR A 1129 43.80 21.70 -17.61
CA THR A 1129 44.76 21.05 -18.54
C THR A 1129 44.65 19.52 -18.64
N ALA A 1130 43.74 18.90 -17.87
CA ALA A 1130 43.56 17.44 -17.84
C ALA A 1130 42.07 17.07 -17.65
N VAL A 1131 41.21 17.75 -18.40
CA VAL A 1131 39.76 17.56 -18.39
C VAL A 1131 39.28 17.42 -19.82
N TRP A 1132 38.47 16.41 -20.10
CA TRP A 1132 37.84 16.24 -21.39
C TRP A 1132 36.69 17.24 -21.54
N GLU A 1133 36.90 18.27 -22.36
CA GLU A 1133 35.88 19.24 -22.72
C GLU A 1133 35.31 18.90 -24.11
N TRP A 1134 34.00 18.81 -24.25
CA TRP A 1134 33.35 18.41 -25.50
C TRP A 1134 33.22 19.58 -26.48
N ASP A 1135 33.68 19.35 -27.71
CA ASP A 1135 33.36 20.19 -28.87
C ASP A 1135 32.13 19.63 -29.62
N SER A 1136 31.77 20.25 -30.75
CA SER A 1136 30.59 19.82 -31.53
C SER A 1136 30.72 18.38 -32.06
N ARG A 1137 31.94 17.84 -32.21
CA ARG A 1137 32.19 16.48 -32.71
C ARG A 1137 32.04 15.44 -31.60
N ASP A 1138 32.49 15.75 -30.40
CA ASP A 1138 32.31 14.86 -29.24
C ASP A 1138 30.83 14.74 -28.86
N ILE A 1139 30.08 15.85 -28.94
CA ILE A 1139 28.61 15.84 -28.77
C ILE A 1139 27.95 14.96 -29.85
N ASP A 1140 28.38 15.06 -31.11
CA ASP A 1140 27.87 14.20 -32.20
C ASP A 1140 28.21 12.72 -31.96
N ARG A 1141 29.43 12.40 -31.53
CA ARG A 1141 29.84 11.02 -31.18
C ARG A 1141 28.96 10.44 -30.08
N PHE A 1142 28.62 11.23 -29.06
CA PHE A 1142 27.71 10.81 -28.01
C PHE A 1142 26.28 10.59 -28.54
N ALA A 1143 25.79 11.48 -29.41
CA ALA A 1143 24.48 11.31 -30.07
C ALA A 1143 24.42 10.07 -30.96
N VAL A 1144 25.48 9.77 -31.73
CA VAL A 1144 25.60 8.55 -32.54
C VAL A 1144 25.64 7.31 -31.65
N ALA A 1145 26.34 7.35 -30.51
CA ALA A 1145 26.32 6.25 -29.56
C ALA A 1145 24.91 5.99 -29.05
N MET A 1146 24.17 7.03 -28.64
CA MET A 1146 22.77 6.87 -28.21
C MET A 1146 21.88 6.24 -29.29
N GLU A 1147 22.10 6.58 -30.58
CA GLU A 1147 21.39 5.93 -31.68
C GLU A 1147 21.73 4.45 -31.83
N SER A 1148 23.02 4.12 -31.80
CA SER A 1148 23.52 2.74 -31.98
C SER A 1148 22.99 1.79 -30.91
N TYR A 1149 22.76 2.30 -29.70
CA TYR A 1149 22.21 1.55 -28.57
C TYR A 1149 20.68 1.63 -28.46
N GLY A 1150 20.00 2.33 -29.37
CA GLY A 1150 18.54 2.46 -29.38
C GLY A 1150 17.97 3.40 -28.30
N LEU A 1151 18.83 4.17 -27.62
CA LEU A 1151 18.45 5.10 -26.55
C LEU A 1151 17.64 6.28 -27.07
N LEU A 1152 18.03 6.84 -28.21
CA LEU A 1152 17.28 7.85 -28.94
C LEU A 1152 17.21 7.44 -30.40
N LYS A 1153 16.06 7.65 -31.04
CA LYS A 1153 15.93 7.39 -32.47
C LYS A 1153 16.65 8.48 -33.27
N ASN A 1154 17.35 8.09 -34.33
CA ASN A 1154 17.97 9.04 -35.28
C ASN A 1154 16.90 9.84 -36.03
N SER A 1155 15.85 9.14 -36.44
CA SER A 1155 14.73 9.71 -37.17
C SER A 1155 13.57 10.05 -36.22
N PRO A 1156 12.85 11.17 -36.47
CA PRO A 1156 11.57 11.46 -35.82
C PRO A 1156 10.45 10.48 -36.23
N TYR A 1157 10.71 9.52 -37.12
CA TYR A 1157 9.74 8.61 -37.72
C TYR A 1157 10.00 7.14 -37.35
N ASP A 1158 8.96 6.43 -36.95
CA ASP A 1158 8.98 5.00 -36.66
C ASP A 1158 8.66 4.19 -37.92
N LEU A 1159 9.70 3.73 -38.63
CA LEU A 1159 9.52 2.96 -39.86
C LEU A 1159 9.07 1.50 -39.65
N HIS A 1160 8.79 1.10 -38.40
CA HIS A 1160 8.38 -0.25 -38.04
C HIS A 1160 7.02 -0.33 -37.33
N LYS A 1161 6.31 0.79 -37.16
CA LYS A 1161 4.99 0.80 -36.52
C LYS A 1161 3.92 0.27 -37.47
N PHE A 1162 3.22 -0.78 -37.08
CA PHE A 1162 2.11 -1.38 -37.84
C PHE A 1162 0.82 -1.43 -37.00
N LYS A 1163 -0.33 -1.23 -37.65
CA LYS A 1163 -1.66 -1.45 -37.09
C LYS A 1163 -2.53 -2.12 -38.15
N ASP A 1164 -3.21 -3.20 -37.78
CA ASP A 1164 -4.09 -3.99 -38.67
C ASP A 1164 -3.38 -4.41 -39.99
N GLY A 1165 -2.12 -4.84 -39.87
CA GLY A 1165 -1.28 -5.25 -41.01
C GLY A 1165 -0.81 -4.10 -41.92
N LYS A 1166 -1.12 -2.84 -41.59
CA LYS A 1166 -0.71 -1.65 -42.35
C LYS A 1166 0.36 -0.86 -41.60
N PHE A 1167 1.35 -0.39 -42.35
CA PHE A 1167 2.38 0.48 -41.82
C PHE A 1167 1.78 1.82 -41.40
N THR A 1168 1.85 2.18 -40.12
CA THR A 1168 1.24 3.41 -39.55
C THR A 1168 2.25 4.44 -39.06
N GLY A 1169 3.53 4.12 -38.96
CA GLY A 1169 4.53 5.10 -38.53
C GLY A 1169 4.94 6.03 -39.68
N GLY A 1170 5.32 7.26 -39.36
CA GLY A 1170 5.79 8.25 -40.32
C GLY A 1170 4.83 8.50 -41.49
N GLN A 1171 3.53 8.23 -41.32
CA GLN A 1171 2.59 8.31 -42.43
C GLN A 1171 2.52 9.73 -42.98
N PRO A 1172 2.42 9.89 -44.32
CA PRO A 1172 2.26 11.21 -44.92
C PRO A 1172 0.89 11.77 -44.53
N GLU A 1173 0.89 12.76 -43.65
CA GLU A 1173 -0.29 13.50 -43.26
C GLU A 1173 -0.35 14.82 -44.00
N ASP A 1174 -1.54 15.41 -44.07
CA ASP A 1174 -1.74 16.66 -44.78
C ASP A 1174 -0.97 17.78 -44.09
N ARG A 1175 -0.15 18.49 -44.86
CA ARG A 1175 0.57 19.66 -44.36
C ARG A 1175 -0.33 20.87 -44.52
N TRP A 1176 -0.52 21.60 -43.43
CA TRP A 1176 -1.30 22.83 -43.44
C TRP A 1176 -0.38 24.04 -43.30
N ILE A 1177 -0.60 25.06 -44.12
CA ILE A 1177 0.15 26.32 -44.07
C ILE A 1177 -0.80 27.49 -43.86
N LYS A 1178 -0.38 28.42 -43.01
CA LYS A 1178 -1.07 29.69 -42.80
C LYS A 1178 -0.51 30.72 -43.78
N ILE A 1179 -1.30 31.10 -44.79
CA ILE A 1179 -0.93 32.16 -45.74
C ILE A 1179 -1.35 33.53 -45.16
N PRO A 1180 -0.46 34.55 -45.19
CA PRO A 1180 -0.83 35.92 -44.83
C PRO A 1180 -2.06 36.40 -45.62
N GLY A 1181 -3.08 36.93 -44.93
CA GLY A 1181 -4.33 37.40 -45.53
C GLY A 1181 -5.46 36.37 -45.63
N ILE A 1182 -5.18 35.06 -45.53
CA ILE A 1182 -6.23 34.02 -45.48
C ILE A 1182 -6.49 33.63 -44.02
N LYS A 1183 -7.75 33.71 -43.57
CA LYS A 1183 -8.12 33.39 -42.16
C LYS A 1183 -7.96 31.91 -41.80
N LYS A 1184 -8.17 30.98 -42.73
CA LYS A 1184 -8.00 29.54 -42.49
C LYS A 1184 -6.67 29.03 -43.05
N PRO A 1185 -5.99 28.07 -42.38
CA PRO A 1185 -4.88 27.35 -43.00
C PRO A 1185 -5.37 26.61 -44.25
N ILE A 1186 -4.51 26.53 -45.27
CA ILE A 1186 -4.80 25.71 -46.45
C ILE A 1186 -3.92 24.46 -46.45
N LYS A 1187 -4.50 23.36 -46.93
CA LYS A 1187 -3.80 22.11 -47.16
C LYS A 1187 -2.84 22.28 -48.33
N PHE A 1188 -1.55 22.07 -48.08
CA PHE A 1188 -0.45 22.23 -49.03
C PHE A 1188 0.53 21.05 -48.94
N GLY A 1189 0.31 20.04 -49.77
CA GLY A 1189 1.14 18.84 -49.83
C GLY A 1189 0.97 17.92 -48.60
N LYS A 1190 1.89 16.96 -48.46
CA LYS A 1190 1.93 16.03 -47.33
C LYS A 1190 3.25 16.17 -46.57
N LYS A 1191 3.21 16.08 -45.24
CA LYS A 1191 4.36 15.99 -44.33
C LYS A 1191 4.24 14.70 -43.53
N ARG A 1192 5.35 14.00 -43.30
CA ARG A 1192 5.33 12.79 -42.45
C ARG A 1192 5.01 13.15 -41.00
N HIS A 1193 4.11 12.40 -40.39
CA HIS A 1193 3.81 12.45 -38.96
C HIS A 1193 5.09 12.23 -38.15
N VAL A 1194 5.35 13.04 -37.13
CA VAL A 1194 6.49 12.84 -36.22
C VAL A 1194 6.05 11.87 -35.14
N ASP A 1195 6.59 10.64 -35.15
CA ASP A 1195 6.30 9.61 -34.14
C ASP A 1195 7.11 9.83 -32.85
N TYR A 1196 8.28 10.45 -32.95
CA TYR A 1196 9.18 10.71 -31.81
C TYR A 1196 9.57 12.20 -31.74
N GLU A 1197 8.97 12.93 -30.79
CA GLU A 1197 9.29 14.34 -30.54
C GLU A 1197 10.73 14.52 -30.01
N PHE A 1198 11.13 13.64 -29.07
CA PHE A 1198 12.48 13.59 -28.51
C PHE A 1198 13.32 12.57 -29.28
N ASN A 1199 14.29 13.08 -30.05
CA ASN A 1199 15.15 12.29 -30.91
C ASN A 1199 16.57 12.88 -30.93
N SER A 1200 17.54 12.10 -31.40
CA SER A 1200 18.96 12.53 -31.39
C SER A 1200 19.22 13.70 -32.36
N TRP A 1201 18.42 13.85 -33.42
CA TRP A 1201 18.53 14.98 -34.33
C TRP A 1201 18.16 16.31 -33.64
N LYS A 1202 17.06 16.32 -32.88
CA LYS A 1202 16.66 17.46 -32.03
C LYS A 1202 17.78 17.78 -31.03
N LEU A 1203 18.34 16.77 -30.38
CA LEU A 1203 19.43 16.92 -29.41
C LEU A 1203 20.66 17.60 -30.02
N ARG A 1204 21.09 17.14 -31.20
CA ARG A 1204 22.22 17.78 -31.93
C ARG A 1204 21.94 19.24 -32.25
N LYS A 1205 20.73 19.54 -32.71
CA LYS A 1205 20.36 20.90 -33.10
C LYS A 1205 20.36 21.85 -31.91
N GLU A 1206 19.80 21.44 -30.78
CA GLU A 1206 19.69 22.29 -29.58
C GLU A 1206 21.03 22.46 -28.86
N HIS A 1207 21.86 21.43 -28.82
CA HIS A 1207 23.15 21.49 -28.12
C HIS A 1207 24.35 21.85 -29.03
N GLY A 1208 24.12 22.17 -30.31
CA GLY A 1208 25.14 22.71 -31.20
C GLY A 1208 26.11 21.66 -31.75
N ALA A 1209 25.59 20.51 -32.17
CA ALA A 1209 26.28 19.44 -32.87
C ALA A 1209 25.67 19.17 -34.26
N ASP A 1210 25.00 20.16 -34.84
CA ASP A 1210 24.55 20.08 -36.22
C ASP A 1210 25.73 20.23 -37.19
N TRP A 1211 25.54 19.85 -38.45
CA TRP A 1211 26.59 19.92 -39.47
C TRP A 1211 27.17 21.34 -39.61
N LYS A 1212 26.38 22.39 -39.32
CA LYS A 1212 26.83 23.78 -39.34
C LYS A 1212 27.80 24.06 -38.19
N ALA A 1213 27.46 23.66 -36.96
CA ALA A 1213 28.34 23.81 -35.80
C ALA A 1213 29.64 23.02 -35.96
N ILE A 1214 29.57 21.79 -36.47
CA ILE A 1214 30.74 20.96 -36.77
C ILE A 1214 31.62 21.64 -37.83
N SER A 1215 31.03 22.13 -38.92
CA SER A 1215 31.76 22.85 -39.97
C SER A 1215 32.40 24.14 -39.45
N TRP A 1216 31.69 24.87 -38.60
CA TRP A 1216 32.21 26.07 -37.95
C TRP A 1216 33.39 25.77 -37.03
N ASP A 1217 33.35 24.66 -36.27
CA ASP A 1217 34.47 24.23 -35.44
C ASP A 1217 35.69 23.81 -36.28
N TYR A 1218 35.48 23.14 -37.42
CA TYR A 1218 36.55 22.86 -38.38
C TYR A 1218 37.20 24.13 -38.92
N ILE A 1219 36.38 25.11 -39.34
CA ILE A 1219 36.87 26.41 -39.80
C ILE A 1219 37.68 27.08 -38.67
N ASN A 1220 37.16 27.10 -37.45
CA ASN A 1220 37.84 27.72 -36.30
C ASN A 1220 39.14 27.01 -35.91
N GLN A 1221 39.26 25.71 -36.11
CA GLN A 1221 40.49 24.96 -35.82
C GLN A 1221 41.60 25.27 -36.83
N PHE A 1222 41.25 25.37 -38.13
CA PHE A 1222 42.23 25.51 -39.20
C PHE A 1222 42.51 26.95 -39.63
N LEU A 1223 41.55 27.87 -39.46
CA LEU A 1223 41.68 29.27 -39.87
C LEU A 1223 42.83 30.00 -39.15
N PRO A 1224 43.06 29.83 -37.82
CA PRO A 1224 44.23 30.41 -37.15
C PRO A 1224 45.56 29.88 -37.68
N LEU A 1225 45.64 28.58 -38.02
CA LEU A 1225 46.83 27.98 -38.62
C LEU A 1225 47.07 28.50 -40.04
N ALA A 1226 46.01 28.66 -40.83
CA ALA A 1226 46.07 29.26 -42.15
C ALA A 1226 46.48 30.75 -42.09
N MET A 1227 45.94 31.52 -41.15
CA MET A 1227 46.33 32.91 -40.91
C MET A 1227 47.77 33.02 -40.42
N ALA A 1228 48.22 32.18 -39.49
CA ALA A 1228 49.60 32.14 -39.02
C ALA A 1228 50.57 31.75 -40.16
N PHE A 1229 50.17 30.80 -41.02
CA PHE A 1229 50.94 30.44 -42.21
C PHE A 1229 51.01 31.58 -43.23
N LEU A 1230 49.90 32.28 -43.48
CA LEU A 1230 49.86 33.46 -44.36
C LEU A 1230 50.68 34.62 -43.78
N LEU A 1231 50.63 34.83 -42.46
CA LEU A 1231 51.42 35.85 -41.76
C LEU A 1231 52.91 35.49 -41.79
N TRP A 1232 53.27 34.23 -41.54
CA TRP A 1232 54.64 33.74 -41.69
C TRP A 1232 55.14 33.88 -43.12
N LYS A 1233 54.32 33.53 -44.11
CA LYS A 1233 54.63 33.72 -45.54
C LYS A 1233 54.80 35.20 -45.87
N TYR A 1234 53.92 36.08 -45.38
CA TYR A 1234 54.04 37.53 -45.56
C TYR A 1234 55.30 38.09 -44.90
N ILE A 1235 55.61 37.69 -43.66
CA ILE A 1235 56.83 38.09 -42.95
C ILE A 1235 58.06 37.57 -43.69
N LYS A 1236 58.04 36.32 -44.16
CA LYS A 1236 59.11 35.72 -44.93
C LYS A 1236 59.31 36.43 -46.28
N ASP A 1237 58.24 36.67 -47.02
CA ASP A 1237 58.26 37.37 -48.31
C ASP A 1237 58.74 38.82 -48.12
N ALA A 1238 58.31 39.50 -47.04
CA ALA A 1238 58.79 40.84 -46.67
C ALA A 1238 60.27 40.84 -46.23
N MET A 1239 60.74 39.79 -45.55
CA MET A 1239 62.15 39.61 -45.20
C MET A 1239 63.02 39.25 -46.42
N ASP A 1240 62.49 38.47 -47.36
CA ASP A 1240 63.13 38.15 -48.64
C ASP A 1240 63.21 39.40 -49.55
N GLU A 1241 62.22 40.30 -49.49
CA GLU A 1241 62.28 41.64 -50.10
C GLU A 1241 63.29 42.56 -49.41
N ALA A 1242 63.28 42.65 -48.07
CA ALA A 1242 64.20 43.48 -47.30
C ALA A 1242 65.67 43.03 -47.41
N SER A 1243 65.91 41.74 -47.69
CA SER A 1243 67.25 41.17 -47.90
C SER A 1243 67.70 41.18 -49.37
N GLY A 1244 66.95 41.82 -50.28
CA GLY A 1244 67.35 42.03 -51.67
C GLY A 1244 67.33 40.78 -52.54
N LYS A 1245 66.58 39.73 -52.17
CA LYS A 1245 66.56 38.43 -52.88
C LYS A 1245 65.46 38.28 -53.94
N LYS A 1246 64.74 39.34 -54.29
CA LYS A 1246 63.81 39.30 -55.44
C LYS A 1246 64.60 39.49 -56.75
N LYS A 1247 64.83 38.40 -57.49
CA LYS A 1247 65.10 38.49 -58.94
C LYS A 1247 63.84 39.03 -59.62
N GLN A 1248 63.99 40.11 -60.39
CA GLN A 1248 62.95 40.63 -61.29
C GLN A 1248 62.43 39.55 -62.24
#